data_AF-A0A1R1ANK5-F1
#
_entry.id   AF-A0A1R1ANK5-F1
#
_cell.length_a   1.000
_cell.length_b   1.000
_cell.length_c   1.000
_cell.angle_alpha   90.00
_cell.angle_beta   90.00
_cell.angle_gamma   90.00
#
_symmetry.space_group_name_H-M   'P 1'
#
loop_
_entity.id
_entity.type
_entity.pdbx_description
1 polymer ?
#
loop_
_entity_poly.entity_id
_entity_poly.type
_entity_poly.pdbx_seq_one_letter_code
_entity_poly.pdbx_strand_id
1 'polypeptide(L)'
;MDGRVVNLMSKFQKIIDRQSEGLGKRVIIVVLGGALLVQPLASILPSSWQTAVIQLAEAAADPTLKLSQQSFITAGAKRLDYVFQTTRGSSKVQTDVHVIEIDLTNPYVSINAMSGKNNSIGQLNTILNMTKENGAVAGINADVFVMGNEGAPLGGQIASGMFMSSPAKLKGMYAFSVSKDRKPMIDNYSFNGQVTAADGSTFPLEGLNQSAYIPETTGSNYSHVNMMYIYTSAWGGTERPKNSGSTPTEVLVRNGVIEEISIDKAIAGQAPADGYILRSHGLAANYVKEHLQVGQAINADYALVSQTTGAKVDPNSFEMMAGGHTLLVNAGAVAPFSRDITGVSGSSYTSRSAVGYSQDGTKVYLITSERSGGNTGVNLKELQQIMLQLGVYKGVNLDGGGSTTMIERPLGTNDLKLSHPTQYGTTQRSVANGIGVFTTAPAGSLKGISVSGANVMFIGQKSSYSLKGYDTYYNPFEVDNSSAVWSTEKAIGTFKGNEFTATKAGKTNLTVKSGAISTKQEIEVIGQEQIASLSIDTNAGVLAKGATISVPLTVKLKNGNSYKLSADSVKWEFVGFTASRNGDNLTVQSVNAGTSTGYAIARYDGFPTMIPFTQGEAVSTFEDFEKSTYPITSQVTPATTTGSVSLVSDFQGQASSKALKLDYDFTNGTGTKASYVVFNTNGRAIEGSPTSMTVDLYGDNSLNWVRAEFIDADGKAHLIDLAKQLDWSGWKNVKMNLSSVGMKFPVKLKRIYVVTIAEGQDERSATGSIGLDNMKLQYPPSVTVDSQTKVVMTVGKSAATVNGKAITLDSAPIVLNGTTFVPVRFVSDAMGAKLLFDGKTGQVTVLRGNKLMEMTLGKKDLILNGALQSSDITPIVRNNRTLIPVRLFSEKLGLKVGYDGKAKKITID
;
A
#
# COMPACT_ATOMS: atom_id res chain seq x y z
N MET A 1 -23.75 4.84 68.06
CA MET A 1 -24.91 5.73 68.30
C MET A 1 -25.92 5.46 67.21
N ASP A 2 -27.11 5.01 67.62
CA ASP A 2 -28.40 4.78 66.92
C ASP A 2 -28.44 4.05 65.56
N GLY A 3 -29.28 3.05 65.31
CA GLY A 3 -30.31 2.39 66.11
C GLY A 3 -31.30 1.61 65.20
N ARG A 4 -31.46 0.30 65.46
CA ARG A 4 -32.62 -0.62 65.15
C ARG A 4 -32.90 -0.86 63.63
N VAL A 5 -33.10 -2.08 63.11
CA VAL A 5 -34.04 -3.15 63.50
C VAL A 5 -33.53 -4.54 63.02
N VAL A 6 -33.93 -5.54 63.81
CA VAL A 6 -33.61 -6.97 63.84
C VAL A 6 -34.33 -7.80 62.74
N ASN A 7 -33.55 -8.66 62.07
CA ASN A 7 -33.73 -10.11 61.83
C ASN A 7 -35.17 -10.68 61.71
N LEU A 8 -35.44 -11.45 60.64
CA LEU A 8 -35.99 -12.79 60.82
C LEU A 8 -35.63 -13.72 59.65
N MET A 9 -34.97 -14.80 60.03
CA MET A 9 -34.49 -15.94 59.24
C MET A 9 -35.58 -16.67 58.43
N SER A 10 -35.15 -17.14 57.26
CA SER A 10 -35.30 -18.51 56.73
C SER A 10 -36.68 -19.17 56.63
N LYS A 11 -36.88 -19.80 55.46
CA LYS A 11 -37.64 -21.05 55.24
C LYS A 11 -39.17 -20.97 55.31
N PHE A 12 -39.77 -20.71 54.16
CA PHE A 12 -40.83 -21.54 53.55
C PHE A 12 -40.46 -21.55 52.05
N GLN A 13 -40.25 -22.65 51.34
CA GLN A 13 -40.91 -23.93 51.37
C GLN A 13 -40.04 -24.95 50.62
N LYS A 14 -39.65 -26.03 51.30
CA LYS A 14 -39.23 -27.30 50.68
C LYS A 14 -40.35 -27.78 49.75
N ILE A 15 -40.03 -28.39 48.61
CA ILE A 15 -40.79 -29.54 48.08
C ILE A 15 -39.88 -30.29 47.07
N ILE A 16 -39.64 -31.56 47.44
CA ILE A 16 -39.10 -32.72 46.71
C ILE A 16 -37.58 -32.97 46.71
N ASP A 17 -37.29 -34.20 47.11
CA ASP A 17 -36.08 -34.83 47.58
C ASP A 17 -35.04 -35.23 46.51
N ARG A 18 -33.85 -35.51 47.04
CA ARG A 18 -32.70 -36.22 46.47
C ARG A 18 -33.06 -37.58 45.87
N GLN A 19 -32.36 -38.01 44.81
CA GLN A 19 -31.47 -39.20 44.80
C GLN A 19 -30.89 -39.58 43.42
N SER A 20 -29.73 -40.26 43.46
CA SER A 20 -29.04 -41.13 42.47
C SER A 20 -28.60 -40.51 41.13
N GLU A 21 -27.29 -40.39 40.85
CA GLU A 21 -26.35 -41.41 40.33
C GLU A 21 -26.57 -41.81 38.86
N GLY A 22 -25.49 -41.69 38.06
CA GLY A 22 -25.14 -42.75 37.10
C GLY A 22 -25.11 -42.40 35.62
N LEU A 23 -23.89 -42.44 35.05
CA LEU A 23 -23.54 -42.68 33.63
C LEU A 23 -23.99 -41.63 32.60
N GLY A 24 -23.23 -41.25 31.57
CA GLY A 24 -21.99 -41.74 31.00
C GLY A 24 -21.93 -41.29 29.53
N LYS A 25 -20.80 -40.69 29.13
CA LYS A 25 -20.17 -40.66 27.80
C LYS A 25 -21.00 -40.50 26.50
N ARG A 26 -20.52 -39.54 25.67
CA ARG A 26 -20.32 -39.60 24.19
C ARG A 26 -21.63 -39.52 23.36
N VAL A 27 -21.78 -38.84 22.21
CA VAL A 27 -20.85 -38.44 21.13
C VAL A 27 -21.60 -37.50 20.15
N ILE A 28 -20.91 -36.47 19.63
CA ILE A 28 -20.85 -35.97 18.23
C ILE A 28 -22.15 -35.68 17.43
N ILE A 29 -22.28 -34.39 17.09
CA ILE A 29 -22.53 -33.73 15.78
C ILE A 29 -23.65 -34.28 14.85
N VAL A 30 -24.59 -33.41 14.43
CA VAL A 30 -24.76 -32.91 13.04
C VAL A 30 -26.04 -32.05 12.92
N VAL A 31 -25.82 -30.96 12.18
CA VAL A 31 -26.68 -29.88 11.68
C VAL A 31 -27.92 -30.34 10.91
N LEU A 32 -28.93 -29.47 10.89
CA LEU A 32 -29.96 -29.19 9.85
C LEU A 32 -31.32 -29.15 10.55
N GLY A 33 -32.11 -28.08 10.51
CA GLY A 33 -32.41 -27.15 9.42
C GLY A 33 -33.92 -26.92 9.50
N GLY A 34 -34.42 -25.73 9.19
CA GLY A 34 -35.87 -25.51 9.22
C GLY A 34 -36.28 -24.05 9.17
N ALA A 35 -36.32 -23.49 7.97
CA ALA A 35 -37.20 -22.38 7.68
C ALA A 35 -38.66 -22.82 7.86
N LEU A 36 -39.47 -22.03 8.55
CA LEU A 36 -40.92 -22.15 8.52
C LEU A 36 -41.55 -20.78 8.24
N LEU A 37 -42.29 -20.78 7.15
CA LEU A 37 -43.17 -19.74 6.61
C LEU A 37 -44.28 -19.37 7.59
N VAL A 38 -44.55 -18.07 7.78
CA VAL A 38 -45.90 -17.58 8.11
C VAL A 38 -46.10 -16.21 7.45
N GLN A 39 -47.08 -16.10 6.54
CA GLN A 39 -47.73 -14.82 6.20
C GLN A 39 -49.10 -14.70 6.92
N PRO A 40 -49.89 -13.61 6.78
CA PRO A 40 -50.21 -12.76 7.93
C PRO A 40 -51.69 -12.86 8.33
N LEU A 41 -51.98 -12.62 9.60
CA LEU A 41 -53.32 -12.21 10.03
C LEU A 41 -53.22 -10.79 10.57
N ALA A 42 -53.91 -9.88 9.89
CA ALA A 42 -54.04 -8.47 10.25
C ALA A 42 -55.17 -8.27 11.26
N SER A 43 -55.15 -7.08 11.89
CA SER A 43 -56.14 -6.48 12.81
C SER A 43 -56.04 -6.99 14.25
N ILE A 44 -55.93 -6.18 15.31
CA ILE A 44 -56.44 -4.83 15.60
C ILE A 44 -55.54 -4.23 16.69
N LEU A 45 -54.86 -3.09 16.50
CA LEU A 45 -54.43 -2.19 17.61
C LEU A 45 -54.15 -0.75 17.10
N PRO A 46 -54.35 0.29 17.94
CA PRO A 46 -54.48 1.70 17.52
C PRO A 46 -53.16 2.40 17.17
N SER A 47 -53.28 3.38 16.29
CA SER A 47 -52.24 4.20 15.67
C SER A 47 -51.64 5.30 16.57
N SER A 48 -50.88 4.93 17.60
CA SER A 48 -50.11 5.94 18.37
C SER A 48 -48.84 5.45 19.08
N TRP A 49 -48.30 4.27 18.75
CA TRP A 49 -46.99 3.83 19.23
C TRP A 49 -46.16 3.36 18.04
N GLN A 50 -45.36 4.26 17.46
CA GLN A 50 -44.27 3.87 16.58
C GLN A 50 -43.27 3.09 17.42
N THR A 51 -43.41 1.77 17.45
CA THR A 51 -42.34 0.88 17.87
C THR A 51 -41.22 1.06 16.85
N ALA A 52 -40.15 1.72 17.28
CA ALA A 52 -38.87 1.62 16.62
C ALA A 52 -38.59 0.13 16.44
N VAL A 53 -38.55 -0.31 15.18
CA VAL A 53 -37.98 -1.62 14.84
C VAL A 53 -36.54 -1.54 15.30
N ILE A 54 -36.25 -2.07 16.48
CA ILE A 54 -34.89 -2.38 16.89
C ILE A 54 -34.47 -3.48 15.91
N GLN A 55 -33.83 -3.05 14.84
CA GLN A 55 -33.05 -3.94 14.00
C GLN A 55 -32.02 -4.55 14.95
N LEU A 56 -32.24 -5.80 15.34
CA LEU A 56 -31.27 -6.59 16.10
C LEU A 56 -29.95 -6.49 15.32
N ALA A 57 -29.00 -5.75 15.87
CA ALA A 57 -27.65 -5.74 15.36
C ALA A 57 -27.17 -7.19 15.42
N GLU A 58 -26.83 -7.77 14.26
CA GLU A 58 -26.02 -8.97 14.22
C GLU A 58 -24.83 -8.75 15.15
N ALA A 59 -24.68 -9.61 16.16
CA ALA A 59 -23.52 -9.58 17.04
C ALA A 59 -22.27 -9.59 16.17
N ALA A 60 -21.45 -8.54 16.27
CA ALA A 60 -20.20 -8.47 15.54
C ALA A 60 -19.36 -9.69 15.90
N ALA A 61 -19.05 -10.54 14.91
CA ALA A 61 -18.20 -11.70 15.13
C ALA A 61 -16.85 -11.23 15.69
N ASP A 62 -16.34 -11.94 16.71
CA ASP A 62 -15.05 -11.63 17.32
C ASP A 62 -13.92 -11.61 16.28
N PRO A 63 -12.91 -10.73 16.43
CA PRO A 63 -11.79 -10.71 15.51
C PRO A 63 -11.06 -12.06 15.49
N THR A 64 -10.75 -12.57 14.30
CA THR A 64 -10.04 -13.86 14.14
C THR A 64 -8.73 -13.68 13.38
N LEU A 65 -7.68 -14.35 13.85
CA LEU A 65 -6.38 -14.41 13.19
C LEU A 65 -6.15 -15.84 12.68
N LYS A 66 -6.10 -16.01 11.35
CA LYS A 66 -5.97 -17.33 10.71
C LYS A 66 -4.64 -17.45 10.00
N LEU A 67 -3.86 -18.47 10.32
CA LEU A 67 -2.61 -18.78 9.62
C LEU A 67 -2.93 -19.15 8.17
N SER A 68 -2.32 -18.46 7.21
CA SER A 68 -2.47 -18.70 5.78
C SER A 68 -1.25 -19.40 5.18
N GLN A 69 -0.04 -19.04 5.63
CA GLN A 69 1.21 -19.61 5.12
C GLN A 69 2.29 -19.65 6.21
N GLN A 70 3.24 -20.57 6.06
CA GLN A 70 4.47 -20.59 6.85
C GLN A 70 5.66 -21.03 6.00
N SER A 71 6.85 -20.52 6.31
CA SER A 71 8.12 -20.93 5.71
C SER A 71 9.26 -20.78 6.71
N PHE A 72 10.30 -21.60 6.62
CA PHE A 72 11.53 -21.39 7.40
C PHE A 72 12.39 -20.30 6.76
N ILE A 73 13.12 -19.55 7.59
CA ILE A 73 14.17 -18.60 7.19
C ILE A 73 15.56 -19.22 7.45
N THR A 74 15.69 -19.85 8.62
CA THR A 74 16.86 -20.61 9.08
C THR A 74 16.44 -21.51 10.26
N ALA A 75 17.33 -22.37 10.75
CA ALA A 75 17.11 -23.11 11.98
C ALA A 75 16.83 -22.14 13.15
N GLY A 76 15.66 -22.29 13.77
CA GLY A 76 15.23 -21.42 14.88
C GLY A 76 14.49 -20.15 14.46
N ALA A 77 14.30 -19.85 13.17
CA ALA A 77 13.42 -18.76 12.74
C ALA A 77 12.53 -19.16 11.55
N LYS A 78 11.25 -18.81 11.66
CA LYS A 78 10.26 -19.04 10.61
C LYS A 78 9.40 -17.80 10.36
N ARG A 79 9.03 -17.66 9.10
CA ARG A 79 8.00 -16.75 8.61
C ARG A 79 6.63 -17.38 8.78
N LEU A 80 5.70 -16.63 9.35
CA LEU A 80 4.28 -16.97 9.47
C LEU A 80 3.45 -15.83 8.89
N ASP A 81 2.55 -16.15 7.97
CA ASP A 81 1.60 -15.20 7.39
C ASP A 81 0.19 -15.54 7.87
N TYR A 82 -0.53 -14.52 8.30
CA TYR A 82 -1.88 -14.61 8.84
C TYR A 82 -2.81 -13.65 8.12
N VAL A 83 -4.09 -13.99 8.09
CA VAL A 83 -5.18 -13.08 7.74
C VAL A 83 -5.94 -12.73 9.02
N PHE A 84 -5.91 -11.46 9.38
CA PHE A 84 -6.72 -10.91 10.47
C PHE A 84 -8.06 -10.45 9.92
N GLN A 85 -9.16 -11.00 10.44
CA GLN A 85 -10.52 -10.67 10.04
C GLN A 85 -11.25 -10.01 11.22
N THR A 86 -11.86 -8.85 10.99
CA THR A 86 -12.58 -8.09 12.01
C THR A 86 -13.77 -7.34 11.40
N THR A 87 -14.59 -6.72 12.24
CA THR A 87 -15.70 -5.86 11.83
C THR A 87 -15.45 -4.43 12.28
N ARG A 88 -15.49 -3.48 11.33
CA ARG A 88 -15.39 -2.04 11.60
C ARG A 88 -16.72 -1.38 11.26
N GLY A 89 -17.46 -0.98 12.29
CA GLY A 89 -18.86 -0.56 12.12
C GLY A 89 -19.70 -1.73 11.60
N SER A 90 -20.30 -1.61 10.42
CA SER A 90 -21.03 -2.69 9.74
C SER A 90 -20.21 -3.44 8.68
N SER A 91 -18.97 -3.02 8.43
CA SER A 91 -18.14 -3.58 7.37
C SER A 91 -17.21 -4.66 7.89
N LYS A 92 -17.25 -5.85 7.27
CA LYS A 92 -16.24 -6.88 7.46
C LYS A 92 -14.96 -6.47 6.75
N VAL A 93 -13.84 -6.53 7.45
CA VAL A 93 -12.53 -6.13 6.95
C VAL A 93 -11.55 -7.27 7.18
N GLN A 94 -10.66 -7.49 6.21
CA GLN A 94 -9.48 -8.33 6.40
C GLN A 94 -8.20 -7.51 6.24
N THR A 95 -7.14 -7.93 6.92
CA THR A 95 -5.80 -7.36 6.77
C THR A 95 -4.75 -8.44 7.00
N ASP A 96 -3.74 -8.47 6.14
CA ASP A 96 -2.63 -9.39 6.28
C ASP A 96 -1.71 -9.00 7.45
N VAL A 97 -1.25 -10.02 8.17
CA VAL A 97 -0.34 -9.92 9.31
C VAL A 97 0.81 -10.88 9.06
N HIS A 98 2.00 -10.41 9.39
CA HIS A 98 3.25 -10.93 8.91
C HIS A 98 4.19 -11.08 10.11
N VAL A 99 4.60 -12.30 10.44
CA VAL A 99 5.33 -12.58 11.68
C VAL A 99 6.62 -13.34 11.39
N ILE A 100 7.72 -12.94 12.02
CA ILE A 100 8.89 -13.79 12.17
C ILE A 100 8.88 -14.30 13.62
N GLU A 101 8.65 -15.61 13.78
CA GLU A 101 8.77 -16.30 15.07
C GLU A 101 10.21 -16.82 15.21
N ILE A 102 10.87 -16.46 16.30
CA ILE A 102 12.26 -16.80 16.58
C ILE A 102 12.31 -17.59 17.88
N ASP A 103 12.88 -18.79 17.82
CA ASP A 103 13.09 -19.69 18.96
C ASP A 103 14.49 -19.49 19.54
N LEU A 104 14.57 -18.78 20.66
CA LEU A 104 15.81 -18.47 21.36
C LEU A 104 16.42 -19.70 22.06
N THR A 105 15.75 -20.85 22.10
CA THR A 105 16.36 -22.10 22.57
C THR A 105 17.27 -22.71 21.52
N ASN A 106 17.07 -22.38 20.23
CA ASN A 106 17.91 -22.87 19.16
C ASN A 106 19.28 -22.15 19.20
N PRO A 107 20.42 -22.86 19.29
CA PRO A 107 21.74 -22.24 19.43
C PRO A 107 22.21 -21.49 18.16
N TYR A 108 21.56 -21.72 17.02
CA TYR A 108 22.00 -21.20 15.72
C TYR A 108 21.31 -19.91 15.29
N VAL A 109 20.40 -19.36 16.10
CA VAL A 109 19.69 -18.11 15.80
C VAL A 109 19.97 -17.08 16.87
N SER A 110 20.19 -15.84 16.48
CA SER A 110 20.26 -14.72 17.41
C SER A 110 19.50 -13.52 16.84
N ILE A 111 19.23 -12.54 17.71
CA ILE A 111 18.52 -11.31 17.36
C ILE A 111 19.39 -10.16 17.83
N ASN A 112 19.52 -9.12 16.99
CA ASN A 112 20.25 -7.92 17.37
C ASN A 112 19.60 -6.65 16.81
N ALA A 113 19.88 -5.51 17.43
CA ALA A 113 19.53 -4.22 16.85
C ALA A 113 20.48 -3.91 15.69
N MET A 114 19.94 -3.29 14.64
CA MET A 114 20.69 -2.82 13.48
C MET A 114 20.58 -1.30 13.44
N SER A 115 21.71 -0.59 13.45
CA SER A 115 21.71 0.87 13.39
C SER A 115 21.60 1.38 11.95
N GLY A 116 21.64 2.70 11.81
CA GLY A 116 21.82 3.43 10.56
C GLY A 116 23.01 2.98 9.70
N LYS A 117 23.28 3.73 8.63
CA LYS A 117 24.42 3.46 7.72
C LYS A 117 25.71 3.25 8.51
N ASN A 118 26.49 2.27 8.09
CA ASN A 118 27.77 1.91 8.72
C ASN A 118 27.61 1.55 10.22
N ASN A 119 26.45 1.01 10.60
CA ASN A 119 26.09 0.69 11.97
C ASN A 119 26.27 1.86 12.95
N SER A 120 25.85 3.07 12.55
CA SER A 120 25.99 4.30 13.35
C SER A 120 24.65 4.96 13.70
N ILE A 121 24.65 5.79 14.75
CA ILE A 121 23.53 6.62 15.17
C ILE A 121 23.51 7.92 14.38
N GLY A 122 22.30 8.38 13.99
CA GLY A 122 22.12 9.64 13.28
C GLY A 122 22.45 9.55 11.78
N GLN A 123 22.34 8.36 11.19
CA GLN A 123 22.57 8.11 9.76
C GLN A 123 21.48 7.17 9.23
N LEU A 124 20.29 7.69 8.92
CA LEU A 124 19.14 6.87 8.49
C LEU A 124 19.49 5.91 7.33
N ASN A 125 18.93 4.69 7.35
CA ASN A 125 19.10 3.69 6.30
C ASN A 125 17.81 2.87 6.09
N THR A 126 17.70 2.16 4.97
CA THR A 126 16.56 1.23 4.77
C THR A 126 16.79 -0.09 5.52
N ILE A 127 15.73 -0.77 5.95
CA ILE A 127 15.87 -2.07 6.64
C ILE A 127 16.57 -3.10 5.74
N LEU A 128 16.35 -3.07 4.42
CA LEU A 128 17.09 -3.95 3.50
C LEU A 128 18.60 -3.71 3.56
N ASN A 129 19.04 -2.46 3.53
CA ASN A 129 20.46 -2.15 3.61
C ASN A 129 21.03 -2.49 4.98
N MET A 130 20.33 -2.16 6.07
CA MET A 130 20.74 -2.53 7.42
C MET A 130 20.91 -4.06 7.56
N THR A 131 19.95 -4.83 7.03
CA THR A 131 19.99 -6.30 7.05
C THR A 131 21.21 -6.83 6.30
N LYS A 132 21.52 -6.25 5.13
CA LYS A 132 22.71 -6.59 4.33
C LYS A 132 24.02 -6.22 5.03
N GLU A 133 24.14 -4.97 5.49
CA GLU A 133 25.34 -4.43 6.14
C GLU A 133 25.72 -5.22 7.40
N ASN A 134 24.72 -5.71 8.14
CA ASN A 134 24.95 -6.49 9.35
C ASN A 134 25.07 -8.01 9.09
N GLY A 135 24.78 -8.50 7.88
CA GLY A 135 24.77 -9.94 7.60
C GLY A 135 23.59 -10.71 8.24
N ALA A 136 22.48 -10.01 8.51
CA ALA A 136 21.25 -10.63 9.00
C ALA A 136 20.52 -11.39 7.87
N VAL A 137 19.73 -12.39 8.24
CA VAL A 137 18.90 -13.19 7.32
C VAL A 137 17.44 -12.72 7.29
N ALA A 138 17.03 -11.84 8.19
CA ALA A 138 15.74 -11.16 8.18
C ALA A 138 15.78 -9.94 9.10
N GLY A 139 14.78 -9.06 9.02
CA GLY A 139 14.65 -7.94 9.95
C GLY A 139 13.43 -7.07 9.74
N ILE A 140 13.09 -6.28 10.77
CA ILE A 140 12.03 -5.27 10.74
C ILE A 140 12.55 -3.91 11.21
N ASN A 141 11.81 -2.84 10.93
CA ASN A 141 12.06 -1.53 11.56
C ASN A 141 11.74 -1.55 13.07
N ALA A 142 12.36 -0.62 13.81
CA ALA A 142 12.21 -0.56 15.26
C ALA A 142 11.77 0.82 15.78
N ASP A 143 12.70 1.67 16.19
CA ASP A 143 12.41 2.80 17.06
C ASP A 143 11.76 3.99 16.33
N VAL A 144 11.05 4.81 17.09
CA VAL A 144 10.59 6.13 16.64
C VAL A 144 11.75 7.13 16.70
N PHE A 145 11.70 8.13 15.83
CA PHE A 145 12.73 9.17 15.73
C PHE A 145 12.10 10.51 15.29
N VAL A 146 12.80 11.61 15.56
CA VAL A 146 12.34 12.94 15.14
C VAL A 146 12.67 13.14 13.66
N MET A 147 11.64 13.07 12.80
CA MET A 147 11.77 13.36 11.38
C MET A 147 12.13 14.84 11.19
N GLY A 148 13.35 15.12 10.73
CA GLY A 148 13.87 16.48 10.51
C GLY A 148 15.17 16.80 11.26
N ASN A 149 15.55 15.97 12.22
CA ASN A 149 16.87 16.03 12.88
C ASN A 149 17.84 15.00 12.26
N GLU A 150 18.89 14.62 12.98
CA GLU A 150 19.94 13.72 12.49
C GLU A 150 19.44 12.26 12.30
N GLY A 151 18.26 11.91 12.79
CA GLY A 151 17.70 10.56 12.63
C GLY A 151 18.21 9.56 13.67
N ALA A 152 18.51 10.02 14.88
CA ALA A 152 18.81 9.15 16.02
C ALA A 152 17.50 8.55 16.61
N PRO A 153 17.54 7.31 17.13
CA PRO A 153 16.43 6.72 17.87
C PRO A 153 16.09 7.54 19.14
N LEU A 154 14.80 7.58 19.51
CA LEU A 154 14.36 8.22 20.76
C LEU A 154 14.44 7.26 21.96
N GLY A 155 14.31 5.96 21.76
CA GLY A 155 14.55 4.97 22.79
C GLY A 155 16.03 4.59 22.92
N GLY A 156 16.30 3.70 23.87
CA GLY A 156 17.64 3.15 24.06
C GLY A 156 17.97 2.15 22.96
N GLN A 157 19.23 2.13 22.52
CA GLN A 157 19.74 1.16 21.58
C GLN A 157 21.02 0.52 22.09
N ILE A 158 21.04 -0.81 22.05
CA ILE A 158 22.24 -1.63 22.26
C ILE A 158 22.34 -2.55 21.04
N ALA A 159 23.48 -2.55 20.36
CA ALA A 159 23.71 -3.37 19.18
C ALA A 159 25.01 -4.17 19.37
N SER A 160 24.94 -5.49 19.26
CA SER A 160 26.07 -6.42 19.47
C SER A 160 26.79 -6.18 20.80
N GLY A 161 26.02 -5.97 21.86
CA GLY A 161 26.52 -5.67 23.20
C GLY A 161 27.09 -4.26 23.40
N MET A 162 27.13 -3.41 22.36
CA MET A 162 27.59 -2.02 22.45
C MET A 162 26.43 -1.08 22.76
N PHE A 163 26.58 -0.21 23.75
CA PHE A 163 25.56 0.80 24.08
C PHE A 163 25.61 1.96 23.10
N MET A 164 24.70 1.94 22.13
CA MET A 164 24.70 2.83 20.98
C MET A 164 24.02 4.16 21.29
N SER A 165 22.90 4.16 22.02
CA SER A 165 22.18 5.36 22.42
C SER A 165 21.39 5.12 23.71
N SER A 166 21.28 6.15 24.55
CA SER A 166 20.42 6.08 25.74
C SER A 166 18.95 6.33 25.42
N PRO A 167 18.00 5.91 26.29
CA PRO A 167 16.60 6.34 26.20
C PRO A 167 16.43 7.84 26.41
N ALA A 168 15.60 8.51 25.60
CA ALA A 168 15.23 9.91 25.80
C ALA A 168 14.37 10.07 27.06
N LYS A 169 14.38 11.27 27.65
CA LYS A 169 13.54 11.62 28.82
C LYS A 169 12.07 11.83 28.44
N LEU A 170 11.44 10.77 27.98
CA LEU A 170 10.04 10.71 27.57
C LEU A 170 9.30 9.69 28.44
N LYS A 171 8.07 9.99 28.84
CA LYS A 171 7.32 9.15 29.79
C LYS A 171 6.79 7.89 29.10
N GLY A 172 7.04 6.71 29.67
CA GLY A 172 6.43 5.47 29.22
C GLY A 172 6.88 4.96 27.85
N MET A 173 8.10 5.31 27.40
CA MET A 173 8.79 4.67 26.26
C MET A 173 9.32 3.30 26.68
N TYR A 174 8.66 2.23 26.23
CA TYR A 174 9.17 0.87 26.47
C TYR A 174 10.18 0.47 25.40
N ALA A 175 11.19 -0.29 25.80
CA ALA A 175 12.17 -0.91 24.91
C ALA A 175 12.06 -2.43 24.97
N PHE A 176 12.38 -3.08 23.86
CA PHE A 176 12.63 -4.51 23.81
C PHE A 176 14.13 -4.77 23.92
N SER A 177 14.53 -5.71 24.76
CA SER A 177 15.93 -6.11 24.92
C SER A 177 16.09 -7.63 24.99
N VAL A 178 17.28 -8.09 24.67
CA VAL A 178 17.71 -9.48 24.88
C VAL A 178 19.01 -9.44 25.66
N SER A 179 19.07 -10.12 26.79
CA SER A 179 20.27 -10.24 27.61
C SER A 179 21.31 -11.18 26.97
N LYS A 180 22.57 -11.13 27.43
CA LYS A 180 23.63 -12.05 26.97
C LYS A 180 23.34 -13.52 27.25
N ASP A 181 22.51 -13.82 28.26
CA ASP A 181 21.98 -15.17 28.52
C ASP A 181 20.70 -15.50 27.71
N ARG A 182 20.43 -14.72 26.65
CA ARG A 182 19.36 -14.93 25.66
C ARG A 182 17.94 -14.82 26.21
N LYS A 183 17.72 -14.04 27.27
CA LYS A 183 16.37 -13.79 27.80
C LYS A 183 15.77 -12.53 27.19
N PRO A 184 14.60 -12.63 26.54
CA PRO A 184 13.89 -11.46 26.04
C PRO A 184 13.20 -10.71 27.19
N MET A 185 13.26 -9.38 27.12
CA MET A 185 12.66 -8.48 28.11
C MET A 185 11.98 -7.31 27.40
N ILE A 186 10.90 -6.81 28.01
CA ILE A 186 10.29 -5.54 27.64
C ILE A 186 10.13 -4.73 28.91
N ASP A 187 10.76 -3.57 28.96
CA ASP A 187 10.72 -2.67 30.13
C ASP A 187 10.86 -1.21 29.68
N ASN A 188 10.50 -0.30 30.58
CA ASN A 188 10.77 1.12 30.44
C ASN A 188 12.08 1.41 31.18
N TYR A 189 13.08 1.91 30.46
CA TYR A 189 14.40 2.22 31.02
C TYR A 189 14.65 3.72 30.98
N SER A 190 15.23 4.27 32.05
CA SER A 190 15.81 5.61 32.05
C SER A 190 17.33 5.55 32.08
N PHE A 191 17.98 6.61 31.62
CA PHE A 191 19.42 6.80 31.76
C PHE A 191 19.75 7.52 33.08
N ASN A 192 20.78 7.06 33.79
CA ASN A 192 21.33 7.74 34.97
C ASN A 192 22.85 7.75 34.85
N GLY A 193 23.45 8.94 34.74
CA GLY A 193 24.90 9.07 34.70
C GLY A 193 25.43 10.33 35.38
N GLN A 194 26.74 10.36 35.57
CA GLN A 194 27.45 11.44 36.23
C GLN A 194 28.89 11.53 35.70
N VAL A 195 29.38 12.76 35.56
CA VAL A 195 30.81 13.06 35.40
C VAL A 195 31.39 13.44 36.74
N THR A 196 32.61 12.98 37.03
CA THR A 196 33.43 13.36 38.17
C THR A 196 34.77 13.90 37.68
N ALA A 197 35.04 15.16 38.03
CA ALA A 197 36.31 15.83 37.72
C ALA A 197 37.42 15.43 38.71
N ALA A 198 38.66 15.78 38.38
CA ALA A 198 39.83 15.48 39.23
C ALA A 198 39.78 16.15 40.61
N ASP A 199 39.06 17.28 40.74
CA ASP A 199 38.84 17.98 42.01
C ASP A 199 37.72 17.36 42.87
N GLY A 200 37.08 16.30 42.39
CA GLY A 200 35.97 15.60 43.04
C GLY A 200 34.60 16.25 42.81
N SER A 201 34.53 17.38 42.10
CA SER A 201 33.25 17.96 41.69
C SER A 201 32.51 17.04 40.72
N THR A 202 31.18 17.11 40.71
CA THR A 202 30.37 16.24 39.87
C THR A 202 29.30 16.98 39.10
N PHE A 203 28.95 16.50 37.89
CA PHE A 203 27.83 17.00 37.10
C PHE A 203 27.01 15.85 36.50
N PRO A 204 25.66 15.91 36.48
CA PRO A 204 24.83 14.86 35.88
C PRO A 204 25.03 14.69 34.37
N LEU A 205 25.11 13.44 33.90
CA LEU A 205 24.99 13.10 32.48
C LEU A 205 23.54 12.78 32.15
N GLU A 206 23.05 13.35 31.07
CA GLU A 206 21.63 13.29 30.72
C GLU A 206 21.31 12.36 29.55
N GLY A 207 22.31 11.95 28.78
CA GLY A 207 22.16 10.95 27.75
C GLY A 207 23.43 10.68 26.95
N LEU A 208 23.36 9.65 26.12
CA LEU A 208 24.43 9.14 25.26
C LEU A 208 23.94 9.10 23.80
N ASN A 209 24.71 9.71 22.90
CA ASN A 209 24.47 9.75 21.44
C ASN A 209 23.03 10.13 21.03
N GLN A 210 22.43 11.12 21.69
CA GLN A 210 21.05 11.53 21.40
C GLN A 210 21.00 12.72 20.46
N SER A 211 20.08 12.69 19.50
CA SER A 211 19.60 13.89 18.81
C SER A 211 18.94 14.85 19.81
N ALA A 212 18.76 16.11 19.43
CA ALA A 212 17.85 17.00 20.14
C ALA A 212 16.39 16.49 20.07
N TYR A 213 15.65 16.63 21.16
CA TYR A 213 14.22 16.33 21.29
C TYR A 213 13.54 17.28 22.28
N ILE A 214 12.20 17.21 22.36
CA ILE A 214 11.42 17.95 23.35
C ILE A 214 11.19 17.05 24.57
N PRO A 215 11.83 17.31 25.73
CA PRO A 215 11.65 16.51 26.92
C PRO A 215 10.26 16.70 27.55
N GLU A 216 9.65 15.63 28.03
CA GLU A 216 8.32 15.67 28.69
C GLU A 216 8.41 15.95 30.20
N THR A 217 9.63 16.11 30.72
CA THR A 217 9.90 16.18 32.16
C THR A 217 10.40 17.53 32.64
N THR A 218 10.84 18.43 31.74
CA THR A 218 11.54 19.67 32.13
C THR A 218 10.86 20.96 31.67
N GLY A 219 9.78 20.89 30.88
CA GLY A 219 9.09 22.07 30.33
C GLY A 219 9.92 22.89 29.33
N SER A 220 11.12 22.43 28.98
CA SER A 220 12.00 23.04 27.98
C SER A 220 11.63 22.58 26.57
N ASN A 221 11.77 23.47 25.58
CA ASN A 221 11.64 23.12 24.17
C ASN A 221 12.89 22.40 23.60
N TYR A 222 13.94 22.25 24.40
CA TYR A 222 15.21 21.64 24.00
C TYR A 222 15.74 20.70 25.09
N SER A 223 16.10 19.48 24.72
CA SER A 223 16.67 18.44 25.59
C SER A 223 18.07 18.75 26.13
N HIS A 224 18.81 19.62 25.45
CA HIS A 224 20.23 19.89 25.76
C HIS A 224 20.45 21.13 26.64
N VAL A 225 19.43 21.95 26.91
CA VAL A 225 19.59 23.20 27.69
C VAL A 225 20.00 22.90 29.13
N ASN A 226 21.10 23.51 29.57
CA ASN A 226 21.73 23.32 30.90
C ASN A 226 22.27 21.92 31.17
N MET A 227 22.33 21.05 30.15
CA MET A 227 22.63 19.63 30.31
C MET A 227 23.98 19.24 29.73
N MET A 228 24.51 18.11 30.20
CA MET A 228 25.69 17.44 29.67
C MET A 228 25.30 16.10 29.02
N TYR A 229 25.82 15.85 27.81
CA TYR A 229 25.63 14.61 27.06
C TYR A 229 26.98 14.02 26.66
N ILE A 230 27.04 12.70 26.53
CA ILE A 230 28.22 11.99 26.04
C ILE A 230 28.02 11.55 24.59
N TYR A 231 29.01 11.76 23.75
CA TYR A 231 29.05 11.28 22.36
C TYR A 231 30.27 10.40 22.13
N THR A 232 30.03 9.19 21.64
CA THR A 232 31.05 8.17 21.36
C THR A 232 31.22 7.98 19.86
N SER A 233 32.14 7.12 19.43
CA SER A 233 32.29 6.74 18.02
C SER A 233 31.04 6.13 17.38
N ALA A 234 30.05 5.68 18.17
CA ALA A 234 28.76 5.22 17.65
C ALA A 234 27.91 6.36 17.02
N TRP A 235 28.20 7.63 17.33
CA TRP A 235 27.57 8.75 16.64
C TRP A 235 28.19 8.95 15.25
N GLY A 236 27.40 8.76 14.20
CA GLY A 236 27.91 8.77 12.82
C GLY A 236 28.18 10.16 12.25
N GLY A 237 27.62 11.22 12.82
CA GLY A 237 27.80 12.59 12.34
C GLY A 237 29.16 13.19 12.69
N THR A 238 29.72 14.01 11.80
CA THR A 238 30.90 14.85 12.08
C THR A 238 30.60 15.99 13.06
N GLU A 239 29.32 16.29 13.23
CA GLU A 239 28.80 17.25 14.19
C GLU A 239 27.71 16.59 15.02
N ARG A 240 27.55 17.08 16.25
CA ARG A 240 26.50 16.69 17.19
C ARG A 240 25.33 17.70 17.10
N PRO A 241 24.16 17.43 17.70
CA PRO A 241 22.93 18.14 17.38
C PRO A 241 23.02 19.66 17.48
N LYS A 242 22.63 20.35 16.40
CA LYS A 242 22.62 21.83 16.32
C LYS A 242 21.44 22.45 17.04
N ASN A 243 20.33 21.73 17.14
CA ASN A 243 19.07 22.21 17.69
C ASN A 243 19.04 22.11 19.23
N SER A 244 20.05 22.66 19.90
CA SER A 244 20.28 22.54 21.35
C SER A 244 19.88 23.77 22.17
N GLY A 245 19.40 24.83 21.52
CA GLY A 245 18.97 26.08 22.17
C GLY A 245 20.11 27.02 22.63
N SER A 246 21.36 26.56 22.60
CA SER A 246 22.57 27.36 22.87
C SER A 246 23.80 26.78 22.17
N THR A 247 24.88 27.56 22.10
CA THR A 247 26.19 27.13 21.63
C THR A 247 26.83 26.18 22.66
N PRO A 248 27.36 25.01 22.24
CA PRO A 248 27.97 24.04 23.15
C PRO A 248 29.37 24.48 23.61
N THR A 249 29.79 24.02 24.78
CA THR A 249 31.21 23.77 25.09
C THR A 249 31.44 22.26 24.96
N GLU A 250 32.53 21.85 24.32
CA GLU A 250 32.84 20.42 24.12
C GLU A 250 34.18 20.03 24.73
N VAL A 251 34.24 18.82 25.28
CA VAL A 251 35.45 18.26 25.89
C VAL A 251 35.76 16.93 25.24
N LEU A 252 36.92 16.81 24.59
CA LEU A 252 37.43 15.55 24.07
C LEU A 252 38.17 14.82 25.19
N VAL A 253 37.77 13.58 25.45
CA VAL A 253 38.40 12.70 26.43
C VAL A 253 38.90 11.45 25.70
N ARG A 254 40.17 11.09 25.89
CA ARG A 254 40.74 9.82 25.40
C ARG A 254 41.41 9.09 26.55
N ASN A 255 41.15 7.79 26.67
CA ASN A 255 41.69 6.96 27.74
C ASN A 255 41.49 7.55 29.15
N GLY A 256 40.35 8.21 29.39
CA GLY A 256 39.99 8.83 30.68
C GLY A 256 40.70 10.16 30.99
N VAL A 257 41.43 10.73 30.03
CA VAL A 257 42.15 12.01 30.18
C VAL A 257 41.60 13.04 29.20
N ILE A 258 41.44 14.28 29.68
CA ILE A 258 40.98 15.40 28.85
C ILE A 258 42.09 15.82 27.89
N GLU A 259 41.84 15.71 26.58
CA GLU A 259 42.80 16.08 25.53
C GLU A 259 42.53 17.49 24.98
N GLU A 260 41.25 17.85 24.82
CA GLU A 260 40.84 19.15 24.29
C GLU A 260 39.60 19.67 25.03
N ILE A 261 39.58 20.97 25.30
CA ILE A 261 38.37 21.69 25.72
C ILE A 261 38.13 22.81 24.71
N SER A 262 37.02 22.73 23.98
CA SER A 262 36.57 23.73 23.03
C SER A 262 35.44 24.55 23.66
N ILE A 263 35.80 25.73 24.16
CA ILE A 263 34.87 26.66 24.82
C ILE A 263 33.95 27.33 23.79
N ASP A 264 32.65 27.27 24.05
CA ASP A 264 31.58 27.90 23.24
C ASP A 264 31.70 27.59 21.73
N LYS A 265 32.20 26.38 21.42
CA LYS A 265 32.39 25.88 20.06
C LYS A 265 32.41 24.34 20.07
N ALA A 266 31.90 23.73 19.00
CA ALA A 266 31.99 22.29 18.80
C ALA A 266 33.38 21.87 18.26
N ILE A 267 33.85 20.69 18.67
CA ILE A 267 35.04 20.01 18.16
C ILE A 267 34.70 19.36 16.82
N ALA A 268 35.46 19.64 15.75
CA ALA A 268 35.13 19.07 14.44
C ALA A 268 35.44 17.56 14.37
N GLY A 269 34.56 16.79 13.72
CA GLY A 269 34.78 15.36 13.46
C GLY A 269 34.04 14.42 14.40
N GLN A 270 34.23 13.12 14.18
CA GLN A 270 33.64 12.06 15.01
C GLN A 270 34.42 11.91 16.32
N ALA A 271 33.74 11.44 17.36
CA ALA A 271 34.43 11.03 18.57
C ALA A 271 35.33 9.82 18.29
N PRO A 272 36.56 9.77 18.83
CA PRO A 272 37.50 8.70 18.54
C PRO A 272 37.07 7.38 19.20
N ALA A 273 37.52 6.24 18.66
CA ALA A 273 37.15 4.92 19.15
C ALA A 273 37.66 4.61 20.57
N ASP A 274 38.75 5.24 20.99
CA ASP A 274 39.36 5.13 22.32
C ASP A 274 38.96 6.29 23.27
N GLY A 275 37.86 6.99 22.95
CA GLY A 275 37.43 8.16 23.69
C GLY A 275 35.98 8.56 23.46
N TYR A 276 35.65 9.77 23.92
CA TYR A 276 34.33 10.37 23.79
C TYR A 276 34.40 11.89 23.84
N ILE A 277 33.32 12.54 23.43
CA ILE A 277 33.11 13.99 23.55
C ILE A 277 32.01 14.23 24.57
N LEU A 278 32.30 15.00 25.62
CA LEU A 278 31.25 15.60 26.45
C LEU A 278 30.76 16.87 25.76
N ARG A 279 29.46 16.92 25.49
CA ARG A 279 28.80 18.12 24.95
C ARG A 279 27.98 18.76 26.06
N SER A 280 28.34 19.99 26.43
CA SER A 280 27.76 20.70 27.55
C SER A 280 27.15 22.04 27.11
N HIS A 281 26.05 22.41 27.75
CA HIS A 281 25.32 23.64 27.47
C HIS A 281 24.94 24.34 28.78
N GLY A 282 24.90 25.67 28.79
CA GLY A 282 24.43 26.46 29.94
C GLY A 282 25.16 26.11 31.23
N LEU A 283 24.43 25.67 32.26
CA LEU A 283 25.03 25.24 33.55
C LEU A 283 26.12 24.17 33.39
N ALA A 284 25.94 23.21 32.48
CA ALA A 284 26.95 22.20 32.21
C ALA A 284 28.21 22.79 31.56
N ALA A 285 28.05 23.80 30.71
CA ALA A 285 29.19 24.50 30.10
C ALA A 285 29.96 25.33 31.15
N ASN A 286 29.26 25.94 32.10
CA ASN A 286 29.89 26.61 33.24
C ASN A 286 30.66 25.62 34.12
N TYR A 287 30.09 24.46 34.41
CA TYR A 287 30.78 23.39 35.13
C TYR A 287 32.10 22.99 34.43
N VAL A 288 32.09 22.82 33.10
CA VAL A 288 33.31 22.56 32.34
C VAL A 288 34.34 23.68 32.53
N LYS A 289 33.94 24.95 32.45
CA LYS A 289 34.82 26.12 32.60
C LYS A 289 35.42 26.22 34.00
N GLU A 290 34.68 25.82 35.03
CA GLU A 290 35.06 25.95 36.43
C GLU A 290 35.93 24.78 36.93
N HIS A 291 35.66 23.56 36.46
CA HIS A 291 36.19 22.34 37.08
C HIS A 291 37.08 21.47 36.18
N LEU A 292 37.08 21.66 34.86
CA LEU A 292 37.81 20.81 33.94
C LEU A 292 39.01 21.53 33.31
N GLN A 293 40.15 20.83 33.23
CA GLN A 293 41.36 21.31 32.57
C GLN A 293 41.99 20.22 31.70
N VAL A 294 42.61 20.62 30.57
CA VAL A 294 43.35 19.70 29.70
C VAL A 294 44.47 19.00 30.48
N GLY A 295 44.62 17.69 30.25
CA GLY A 295 45.57 16.81 30.93
C GLY A 295 45.06 16.19 32.24
N GLN A 296 43.90 16.62 32.75
CA GLN A 296 43.31 16.01 33.95
C GLN A 296 42.56 14.71 33.63
N ALA A 297 42.56 13.80 34.61
CA ALA A 297 41.70 12.63 34.59
C ALA A 297 40.24 13.06 34.81
N ILE A 298 39.33 12.35 34.16
CA ILE A 298 37.89 12.56 34.28
C ILE A 298 37.19 11.20 34.22
N ASN A 299 36.19 11.00 35.07
CA ASN A 299 35.40 9.78 35.06
C ASN A 299 33.97 10.08 34.60
N ALA A 300 33.40 9.21 33.76
CA ALA A 300 32.03 9.30 33.29
C ALA A 300 31.33 7.96 33.53
N ASP A 301 30.56 7.89 34.62
CA ASP A 301 29.83 6.69 35.00
C ASP A 301 28.36 6.79 34.59
N TYR A 302 27.79 5.70 34.11
CA TYR A 302 26.37 5.64 33.78
C TYR A 302 25.81 4.23 33.86
N ALA A 303 24.50 4.15 34.08
CA ALA A 303 23.72 2.93 34.07
C ALA A 303 22.33 3.19 33.48
N LEU A 304 21.65 2.12 33.09
CA LEU A 304 20.22 2.15 32.89
C LEU A 304 19.51 1.93 34.22
N VAL A 305 18.28 2.42 34.35
CA VAL A 305 17.42 2.14 35.50
C VAL A 305 16.08 1.61 35.00
N SER A 306 15.74 0.39 35.41
CA SER A 306 14.41 -0.19 35.15
C SER A 306 13.36 0.61 35.89
N GLN A 307 12.41 1.19 35.16
CA GLN A 307 11.29 1.93 35.75
C GLN A 307 10.23 0.99 36.32
N THR A 308 10.25 -0.30 35.97
CA THR A 308 9.38 -1.33 36.58
C THR A 308 9.89 -1.76 37.96
N THR A 309 11.21 -1.93 38.12
CA THR A 309 11.80 -2.52 39.35
C THR A 309 12.59 -1.52 40.21
N GLY A 310 12.98 -0.38 39.66
CA GLY A 310 13.90 0.58 40.29
C GLY A 310 15.37 0.16 40.28
N ALA A 311 15.69 -1.02 39.74
CA ALA A 311 17.06 -1.53 39.74
C ALA A 311 17.96 -0.79 38.74
N LYS A 312 19.20 -0.50 39.14
CA LYS A 312 20.28 -0.14 38.22
C LYS A 312 20.66 -1.36 37.39
N VAL A 313 20.81 -1.16 36.08
CA VAL A 313 21.14 -2.19 35.11
C VAL A 313 22.35 -1.72 34.31
N ASP A 314 23.39 -2.54 34.29
CA ASP A 314 24.53 -2.33 33.40
C ASP A 314 24.09 -2.56 31.95
N PRO A 315 24.18 -1.57 31.04
CA PRO A 315 23.84 -1.76 29.65
C PRO A 315 24.64 -2.90 29.00
N ASN A 316 25.87 -3.19 29.45
CA ASN A 316 26.70 -4.28 28.93
C ASN A 316 26.16 -5.69 29.26
N SER A 317 25.15 -5.80 30.11
CA SER A 317 24.44 -7.06 30.37
C SER A 317 23.52 -7.48 29.22
N PHE A 318 23.17 -6.54 28.33
CA PHE A 318 22.35 -6.81 27.15
C PHE A 318 23.20 -7.17 25.94
N GLU A 319 22.70 -8.12 25.15
CA GLU A 319 23.20 -8.38 23.79
C GLU A 319 22.60 -7.36 22.82
N MET A 320 21.32 -7.04 23.00
CA MET A 320 20.63 -6.02 22.21
C MET A 320 19.55 -5.28 23.00
N MET A 321 19.26 -4.07 22.55
CA MET A 321 18.12 -3.26 22.96
C MET A 321 17.67 -2.43 21.76
N ALA A 322 16.36 -2.35 21.55
CA ALA A 322 15.75 -1.45 20.60
C ALA A 322 14.56 -0.75 21.25
N GLY A 323 14.53 0.58 21.16
CA GLY A 323 13.40 1.37 21.59
C GLY A 323 12.13 1.01 20.84
N GLY A 324 11.02 1.04 21.56
CA GLY A 324 9.68 1.04 21.00
C GLY A 324 8.97 2.32 21.40
N HIS A 325 7.64 2.25 21.54
CA HIS A 325 6.84 3.40 21.90
C HIS A 325 5.94 3.09 23.10
N THR A 326 4.84 2.38 22.89
CA THR A 326 3.83 2.11 23.93
C THR A 326 3.67 0.62 24.18
N LEU A 327 3.49 0.23 25.43
CA LEU A 327 3.17 -1.14 25.81
C LEU A 327 1.81 -1.55 25.21
N LEU A 328 1.76 -2.74 24.61
CA LEU A 328 0.56 -3.27 23.96
C LEU A 328 -0.02 -4.45 24.73
N VAL A 329 0.84 -5.38 25.13
CA VAL A 329 0.45 -6.60 25.85
C VAL A 329 1.31 -6.72 27.09
N ASN A 330 0.68 -7.08 28.22
CA ASN A 330 1.35 -7.33 29.47
C ASN A 330 0.70 -8.51 30.18
N ALA A 331 1.52 -9.47 30.63
CA ALA A 331 1.07 -10.70 31.29
C ALA A 331 -0.01 -11.47 30.50
N GLY A 332 0.11 -11.53 29.16
CA GLY A 332 -0.84 -12.23 28.28
C GLY A 332 -2.20 -11.55 28.16
N ALA A 333 -2.31 -10.26 28.52
CA ALA A 333 -3.52 -9.47 28.43
C ALA A 333 -3.25 -8.12 27.75
N VAL A 334 -4.31 -7.49 27.21
CA VAL A 334 -4.21 -6.13 26.68
C VAL A 334 -3.75 -5.17 27.78
N ALA A 335 -2.73 -4.37 27.49
CA ALA A 335 -2.24 -3.34 28.40
C ALA A 335 -2.87 -1.99 28.08
N PRO A 336 -3.13 -1.12 29.09
CA PRO A 336 -3.28 0.30 28.82
C PRO A 336 -2.04 0.83 28.10
N PHE A 337 -2.24 1.73 27.13
CA PHE A 337 -1.11 2.38 26.47
C PHE A 337 -0.28 3.17 27.50
N SER A 338 1.02 2.90 27.55
CA SER A 338 1.95 3.47 28.54
C SER A 338 2.27 4.95 28.30
N ARG A 339 1.87 5.49 27.14
CA ARG A 339 2.07 6.89 26.74
C ARG A 339 1.04 7.30 25.69
N ASP A 340 0.96 8.60 25.43
CA ASP A 340 0.12 9.14 24.37
C ASP A 340 0.49 8.52 23.01
N ILE A 341 -0.53 8.11 22.25
CA ILE A 341 -0.39 7.35 21.01
C ILE A 341 -0.57 8.21 19.76
N THR A 342 -0.84 9.50 19.89
CA THR A 342 -1.06 10.39 18.74
C THR A 342 0.18 10.48 17.85
N GLY A 343 1.38 10.54 18.43
CA GLY A 343 2.66 10.62 17.70
C GLY A 343 2.94 9.42 16.79
N VAL A 344 2.33 8.26 17.06
CA VAL A 344 2.39 7.06 16.22
C VAL A 344 1.06 6.78 15.49
N SER A 345 0.18 7.79 15.40
CA SER A 345 -1.14 7.68 14.81
C SER A 345 -1.96 6.49 15.35
N GLY A 346 -1.89 6.21 16.66
CA GLY A 346 -2.32 4.93 17.23
C GLY A 346 -3.81 4.58 17.06
N SER A 347 -4.67 5.58 16.86
CA SER A 347 -6.09 5.41 16.57
C SER A 347 -6.40 5.18 15.08
N SER A 348 -5.45 5.46 14.19
CA SER A 348 -5.61 5.35 12.74
C SER A 348 -5.34 3.93 12.23
N TYR A 349 -6.05 3.52 11.17
CA TYR A 349 -5.75 2.28 10.44
C TYR A 349 -4.61 2.54 9.45
N THR A 350 -3.44 2.00 9.76
CA THR A 350 -2.20 2.18 8.99
C THR A 350 -1.30 0.97 9.19
N SER A 351 -0.17 0.91 8.48
CA SER A 351 0.82 -0.14 8.68
C SER A 351 1.41 -0.06 10.10
N ARG A 352 1.75 -1.21 10.69
CA ARG A 352 2.25 -1.32 12.07
C ARG A 352 3.41 -2.30 12.18
N SER A 353 4.38 -1.97 13.03
CA SER A 353 5.39 -2.89 13.52
C SER A 353 5.27 -3.08 15.03
N ALA A 354 5.52 -4.29 15.52
CA ALA A 354 5.57 -4.60 16.94
C ALA A 354 6.56 -5.74 17.22
N VAL A 355 6.98 -5.83 18.48
CA VAL A 355 7.77 -6.96 18.98
C VAL A 355 7.20 -7.45 20.31
N GLY A 356 7.24 -8.76 20.53
CA GLY A 356 6.84 -9.37 21.79
C GLY A 356 7.49 -10.73 22.00
N TYR A 357 7.31 -11.31 23.19
CA TYR A 357 7.84 -12.61 23.53
C TYR A 357 6.81 -13.50 24.24
N SER A 358 7.01 -14.82 24.19
CA SER A 358 6.14 -15.84 24.79
C SER A 358 6.25 -15.88 26.32
N GLN A 359 5.28 -16.49 27.00
CA GLN A 359 5.23 -16.53 28.47
C GLN A 359 6.44 -17.20 29.12
N ASP A 360 6.96 -18.25 28.49
CA ASP A 360 8.16 -18.97 28.91
C ASP A 360 9.47 -18.27 28.50
N GLY A 361 9.40 -17.15 27.78
CA GLY A 361 10.55 -16.38 27.33
C GLY A 361 11.39 -17.07 26.25
N THR A 362 10.90 -18.16 25.66
CA THR A 362 11.66 -18.94 24.66
C THR A 362 11.50 -18.41 23.24
N LYS A 363 10.40 -17.70 22.95
CA LYS A 363 10.09 -17.21 21.61
C LYS A 363 9.97 -15.70 21.56
N VAL A 364 10.45 -15.12 20.47
CA VAL A 364 10.26 -13.72 20.09
C VAL A 364 9.44 -13.65 18.80
N TYR A 365 8.56 -12.67 18.71
CA TYR A 365 7.70 -12.40 17.56
C TYR A 365 8.00 -11.00 17.03
N LEU A 366 8.54 -10.92 15.81
CA LEU A 366 8.64 -9.67 15.05
C LEU A 366 7.42 -9.58 14.14
N ILE A 367 6.57 -8.56 14.33
CA ILE A 367 5.23 -8.51 13.76
C ILE A 367 5.11 -7.27 12.89
N THR A 368 4.66 -7.44 11.65
CA THR A 368 4.21 -6.35 10.77
C THR A 368 2.78 -6.57 10.30
N SER A 369 2.07 -5.48 10.01
CA SER A 369 0.79 -5.49 9.32
C SER A 369 0.74 -4.28 8.40
N GLU A 370 0.24 -4.44 7.17
CA GLU A 370 0.39 -3.41 6.14
C GLU A 370 -0.93 -2.78 5.68
N ARG A 371 -0.83 -1.51 5.31
CA ARG A 371 -1.84 -0.78 4.53
C ARG A 371 -1.37 -0.66 3.08
N SER A 372 -1.48 -1.76 2.34
CA SER A 372 -1.08 -1.82 0.93
C SER A 372 -2.05 -2.65 0.10
N GLY A 373 -2.30 -2.24 -1.14
CA GLY A 373 -3.29 -2.89 -2.02
C GLY A 373 -4.70 -2.85 -1.42
N GLY A 374 -5.32 -4.02 -1.25
CA GLY A 374 -6.64 -4.16 -0.61
C GLY A 374 -6.62 -4.12 0.93
N ASN A 375 -5.43 -4.18 1.55
CA ASN A 375 -5.29 -4.16 3.01
C ASN A 375 -5.37 -2.74 3.55
N THR A 376 -6.11 -2.56 4.65
CA THR A 376 -6.38 -1.24 5.23
C THR A 376 -5.48 -0.90 6.42
N GLY A 377 -4.57 -1.81 6.80
CA GLY A 377 -3.77 -1.70 8.02
C GLY A 377 -4.61 -1.88 9.28
N VAL A 378 -3.99 -1.71 10.45
CA VAL A 378 -4.65 -1.90 11.76
C VAL A 378 -4.36 -0.72 12.70
N ASN A 379 -5.27 -0.48 13.65
CA ASN A 379 -5.01 0.44 14.77
C ASN A 379 -4.32 -0.32 15.93
N LEU A 380 -3.88 0.40 16.97
CA LEU A 380 -3.16 -0.26 18.07
C LEU A 380 -4.03 -1.23 18.87
N LYS A 381 -5.34 -1.00 18.98
CA LYS A 381 -6.26 -1.93 19.68
C LYS A 381 -6.40 -3.26 18.93
N GLU A 382 -6.52 -3.20 17.61
CA GLU A 382 -6.52 -4.39 16.76
C GLU A 382 -5.17 -5.11 16.82
N LEU A 383 -4.05 -4.37 16.85
CA LEU A 383 -2.71 -4.94 17.03
C LEU A 383 -2.57 -5.66 18.38
N GLN A 384 -3.13 -5.14 19.46
CA GLN A 384 -3.18 -5.85 20.75
C GLN A 384 -3.88 -7.20 20.62
N GLN A 385 -5.03 -7.26 19.94
CA GLN A 385 -5.77 -8.50 19.72
C GLN A 385 -4.97 -9.50 18.88
N ILE A 386 -4.31 -9.02 17.83
CA ILE A 386 -3.40 -9.83 17.01
C ILE A 386 -2.30 -10.45 17.88
N MET A 387 -1.63 -9.63 18.71
CA MET A 387 -0.55 -10.10 19.60
C MET A 387 -1.05 -11.14 20.62
N LEU A 388 -2.25 -10.96 21.18
CA LEU A 388 -2.86 -11.96 22.07
C LEU A 388 -3.14 -13.28 21.34
N GLN A 389 -3.70 -13.25 20.12
CA GLN A 389 -3.98 -14.45 19.33
C GLN A 389 -2.70 -15.15 18.85
N LEU A 390 -1.59 -14.43 18.72
CA LEU A 390 -0.25 -15.00 18.48
C LEU A 390 0.38 -15.64 19.73
N GLY A 391 -0.20 -15.44 20.91
CA GLY A 391 0.36 -15.96 22.17
C GLY A 391 1.49 -15.08 22.75
N VAL A 392 1.53 -13.80 22.41
CA VAL A 392 2.47 -12.85 23.02
C VAL A 392 2.09 -12.64 24.49
N TYR A 393 3.07 -12.77 25.38
CA TYR A 393 2.91 -12.54 26.82
C TYR A 393 3.23 -11.12 27.24
N LYS A 394 4.29 -10.53 26.67
CA LYS A 394 4.58 -9.10 26.80
C LYS A 394 5.01 -8.56 25.44
N GLY A 395 4.53 -7.37 25.09
CA GLY A 395 4.69 -6.84 23.74
C GLY A 395 4.59 -5.32 23.68
N VAL A 396 5.37 -4.71 22.78
CA VAL A 396 5.50 -3.26 22.62
C VAL A 396 5.31 -2.86 21.16
N ASN A 397 4.69 -1.70 20.94
CA ASN A 397 4.58 -1.07 19.63
C ASN A 397 5.94 -0.50 19.19
N LEU A 398 6.28 -0.68 17.91
CA LEU A 398 7.43 -0.07 17.25
C LEU A 398 6.96 1.07 16.32
N ASP A 399 7.89 1.74 15.62
CA ASP A 399 7.53 2.74 14.61
C ASP A 399 6.69 2.10 13.49
N GLY A 400 5.72 2.85 12.98
CA GLY A 400 4.69 2.35 12.06
C GLY A 400 4.53 3.19 10.81
N GLY A 401 3.38 3.07 10.15
CA GLY A 401 3.09 3.75 8.91
C GLY A 401 4.15 3.46 7.85
N GLY A 402 4.73 4.52 7.26
CA GLY A 402 5.70 4.39 6.17
C GLY A 402 7.03 3.76 6.53
N SER A 403 7.31 3.60 7.82
CA SER A 403 8.50 2.93 8.33
C SER A 403 8.34 1.41 8.37
N THR A 404 7.09 0.92 8.44
CA THR A 404 6.77 -0.52 8.54
C THR A 404 7.39 -1.27 7.37
N THR A 405 8.37 -2.10 7.67
CA THR A 405 9.15 -2.85 6.68
C THR A 405 9.53 -4.18 7.28
N MET A 406 9.42 -5.26 6.51
CA MET A 406 10.02 -6.54 6.85
C MET A 406 10.80 -7.13 5.68
N ILE A 407 12.04 -7.49 5.98
CA ILE A 407 12.97 -8.15 5.08
C ILE A 407 13.15 -9.59 5.53
N GLU A 408 13.22 -10.50 4.57
CA GLU A 408 13.55 -11.90 4.82
C GLU A 408 14.48 -12.44 3.74
N ARG A 409 15.22 -13.48 4.09
CA ARG A 409 15.85 -14.43 3.19
C ARG A 409 14.88 -15.60 2.98
N PRO A 410 14.19 -15.70 1.83
CA PRO A 410 13.29 -16.81 1.59
C PRO A 410 13.99 -18.17 1.62
N LEU A 411 13.23 -19.22 1.89
CA LEU A 411 13.75 -20.57 1.99
C LEU A 411 14.46 -21.02 0.70
N GLY A 412 15.71 -21.42 0.85
CA GLY A 412 16.55 -21.90 -0.26
C GLY A 412 17.23 -20.80 -1.08
N THR A 413 17.18 -19.54 -0.64
CA THR A 413 17.78 -18.42 -1.40
C THR A 413 18.85 -17.70 -0.59
N ASN A 414 19.88 -17.19 -1.25
CA ASN A 414 20.83 -16.27 -0.60
C ASN A 414 20.33 -14.82 -0.58
N ASP A 415 19.42 -14.47 -1.49
CA ASP A 415 18.95 -13.09 -1.64
C ASP A 415 17.98 -12.66 -0.53
N LEU A 416 18.24 -11.48 0.02
CA LEU A 416 17.30 -10.76 0.87
C LEU A 416 16.27 -10.04 -0.01
N LYS A 417 15.00 -10.11 0.37
CA LYS A 417 13.92 -9.39 -0.30
C LYS A 417 12.98 -8.74 0.69
N LEU A 418 12.23 -7.76 0.19
CA LEU A 418 11.04 -7.27 0.85
C LEU A 418 10.00 -8.41 0.92
N SER A 419 9.56 -8.77 2.13
CA SER A 419 8.65 -9.91 2.35
C SER A 419 7.22 -9.63 1.88
N HIS A 420 6.79 -8.38 1.95
CA HIS A 420 5.49 -7.88 1.49
C HIS A 420 5.61 -6.40 1.07
N PRO A 421 4.78 -5.88 0.17
CA PRO A 421 4.77 -4.46 -0.17
C PRO A 421 4.64 -3.59 1.09
N THR A 422 5.35 -2.46 1.11
CA THR A 422 5.10 -1.39 2.09
C THR A 422 3.81 -0.65 1.72
N GLN A 423 3.37 0.28 2.57
CA GLN A 423 2.28 1.19 2.20
C GLN A 423 2.56 2.06 0.96
N TYR A 424 3.81 2.08 0.47
CA TYR A 424 4.23 2.76 -0.76
C TYR A 424 4.55 1.79 -1.91
N GLY A 425 4.09 0.54 -1.83
CA GLY A 425 4.42 -0.50 -2.81
C GLY A 425 5.78 -1.12 -2.52
N THR A 426 6.77 -0.95 -3.40
CA THR A 426 8.11 -1.52 -3.22
C THR A 426 9.11 -0.55 -2.59
N THR A 427 8.73 0.71 -2.39
CA THR A 427 9.58 1.75 -1.82
C THR A 427 9.70 1.61 -0.31
N GLN A 428 10.93 1.63 0.20
CA GLN A 428 11.23 1.58 1.64
C GLN A 428 11.62 2.97 2.15
N ARG A 429 11.16 3.34 3.34
CA ARG A 429 11.60 4.55 4.02
C ARG A 429 12.93 4.29 4.75
N SER A 430 13.83 5.26 4.74
CA SER A 430 15.01 5.24 5.62
C SER A 430 14.61 5.56 7.07
N VAL A 431 15.02 4.71 8.00
CA VAL A 431 14.68 4.75 9.43
C VAL A 431 15.94 4.75 10.30
N ALA A 432 15.77 5.05 11.59
CA ALA A 432 16.88 5.19 12.53
C ALA A 432 17.57 3.84 12.84
N ASN A 433 16.77 2.81 13.06
CA ASN A 433 17.26 1.47 13.38
C ASN A 433 16.21 0.38 13.06
N GLY A 434 16.62 -0.87 13.21
CA GLY A 434 15.79 -2.06 13.05
C GLY A 434 16.18 -3.18 14.02
N ILE A 435 15.43 -4.27 13.98
CA ILE A 435 15.75 -5.53 14.67
C ILE A 435 16.02 -6.58 13.60
N GLY A 436 17.23 -7.14 13.60
CA GLY A 436 17.70 -8.16 12.67
C GLY A 436 17.72 -9.55 13.30
N VAL A 437 17.50 -10.57 12.47
CA VAL A 437 17.63 -11.99 12.81
C VAL A 437 18.89 -12.53 12.16
N PHE A 438 19.74 -13.17 12.93
CA PHE A 438 21.05 -13.66 12.51
C PHE A 438 21.12 -15.17 12.65
N THR A 439 22.01 -15.81 11.89
CA THR A 439 22.19 -17.25 11.98
C THR A 439 23.64 -17.67 11.91
N THR A 440 23.99 -18.64 12.75
CA THR A 440 25.27 -19.35 12.79
C THR A 440 25.10 -20.83 12.42
N ALA A 441 23.96 -21.19 11.83
CA ALA A 441 23.66 -22.56 11.45
C ALA A 441 24.74 -23.10 10.50
N PRO A 442 25.33 -24.26 10.77
CA PRO A 442 26.34 -24.84 9.89
C PRO A 442 25.70 -25.31 8.58
N ALA A 443 26.53 -25.54 7.56
CA ALA A 443 26.08 -26.23 6.36
C ALA A 443 25.62 -27.66 6.71
N GLY A 444 24.43 -28.02 6.26
CA GLY A 444 23.83 -29.33 6.44
C GLY A 444 23.77 -30.14 5.15
N SER A 445 23.10 -31.30 5.21
CA SER A 445 22.77 -32.09 4.03
C SER A 445 21.45 -31.62 3.41
N LEU A 446 21.29 -31.79 2.10
CA LEU A 446 20.04 -31.50 1.39
C LEU A 446 18.84 -32.14 2.12
N LYS A 447 17.90 -31.31 2.57
CA LYS A 447 16.67 -31.74 3.26
C LYS A 447 15.45 -31.66 2.36
N GLY A 448 15.40 -30.65 1.50
CA GLY A 448 14.27 -30.48 0.60
C GLY A 448 14.53 -29.44 -0.47
N ILE A 449 13.53 -29.27 -1.33
CA ILE A 449 13.53 -28.29 -2.40
C ILE A 449 12.27 -27.44 -2.28
N SER A 450 12.40 -26.15 -2.57
CA SER A 450 11.32 -25.18 -2.72
C SER A 450 11.20 -24.79 -4.19
N VAL A 451 9.99 -24.39 -4.58
CA VAL A 451 9.70 -23.92 -5.93
C VAL A 451 9.47 -22.42 -5.88
N SER A 452 10.03 -21.71 -6.85
CA SER A 452 9.77 -20.30 -7.07
C SER A 452 9.13 -20.11 -8.45
N GLY A 453 7.98 -19.43 -8.48
CA GLY A 453 7.18 -19.17 -9.68
C GLY A 453 5.80 -18.62 -9.32
N ALA A 454 4.93 -18.42 -10.31
CA ALA A 454 3.59 -17.86 -10.09
C ALA A 454 2.64 -18.85 -9.38
N ASN A 455 1.86 -18.37 -8.40
CA ASN A 455 0.79 -19.17 -7.78
C ASN A 455 -0.57 -18.97 -8.48
N VAL A 456 -0.77 -17.81 -9.11
CA VAL A 456 -1.98 -17.47 -9.85
C VAL A 456 -1.58 -17.16 -11.28
N MET A 457 -2.25 -17.79 -12.23
CA MET A 457 -2.00 -17.63 -13.65
C MET A 457 -3.30 -17.40 -14.41
N PHE A 458 -3.18 -16.87 -15.62
CA PHE A 458 -4.26 -16.69 -16.56
C PHE A 458 -4.10 -17.64 -17.76
N ILE A 459 -5.20 -18.08 -18.37
CA ILE A 459 -5.16 -18.94 -19.55
C ILE A 459 -4.32 -18.25 -20.65
N GLY A 460 -3.42 -19.00 -21.29
CA GLY A 460 -2.45 -18.52 -22.26
C GLY A 460 -1.18 -17.93 -21.66
N GLN A 461 -1.16 -17.61 -20.37
CA GLN A 461 0.01 -17.06 -19.69
C GLN A 461 1.11 -18.12 -19.54
N LYS A 462 2.35 -17.66 -19.71
CA LYS A 462 3.56 -18.43 -19.43
C LYS A 462 4.21 -17.96 -18.14
N SER A 463 4.78 -18.91 -17.39
CA SER A 463 5.59 -18.59 -16.21
C SER A 463 6.75 -19.58 -16.11
N SER A 464 7.95 -19.05 -15.89
CA SER A 464 9.14 -19.85 -15.61
C SER A 464 9.18 -20.19 -14.12
N TYR A 465 9.43 -21.46 -13.82
CA TYR A 465 9.61 -21.95 -12.46
C TYR A 465 11.08 -22.28 -12.22
N SER A 466 11.54 -22.11 -10.99
CA SER A 466 12.89 -22.50 -10.58
C SER A 466 12.82 -23.31 -9.29
N LEU A 467 13.81 -24.18 -9.15
CA LEU A 467 14.04 -24.98 -7.96
C LEU A 467 15.13 -24.35 -7.13
N LYS A 468 14.94 -24.41 -5.82
CA LYS A 468 15.95 -24.00 -4.84
C LYS A 468 16.04 -25.05 -3.75
N GLY A 469 17.23 -25.50 -3.41
CA GLY A 469 17.42 -26.46 -2.33
C GLY A 469 17.57 -25.78 -0.98
N TYR A 470 17.26 -26.53 0.07
CA TYR A 470 17.62 -26.15 1.43
C TYR A 470 18.08 -27.36 2.23
N ASP A 471 18.99 -27.11 3.16
CA ASP A 471 19.62 -28.14 3.96
C ASP A 471 18.85 -28.47 5.26
N THR A 472 19.42 -29.34 6.10
CA THR A 472 18.84 -29.75 7.39
C THR A 472 18.60 -28.60 8.36
N TYR A 473 19.33 -27.49 8.20
CA TYR A 473 19.21 -26.25 8.96
C TYR A 473 18.49 -25.14 8.21
N TYR A 474 17.88 -25.45 7.07
CA TYR A 474 17.17 -24.51 6.21
C TYR A 474 18.06 -23.42 5.59
N ASN A 475 19.39 -23.64 5.54
CA ASN A 475 20.26 -22.80 4.73
C ASN A 475 20.05 -23.11 3.24
N PRO A 476 20.34 -22.15 2.34
CA PRO A 476 20.35 -22.38 0.91
C PRO A 476 21.29 -23.53 0.53
N PHE A 477 20.81 -24.44 -0.31
CA PHE A 477 21.57 -25.57 -0.80
C PHE A 477 21.46 -25.61 -2.32
N GLU A 478 22.60 -25.66 -3.00
CA GLU A 478 22.66 -25.73 -4.46
C GLU A 478 22.11 -27.06 -4.97
N VAL A 479 21.20 -27.00 -5.94
CA VAL A 479 20.56 -28.18 -6.55
C VAL A 479 20.72 -28.10 -8.05
N ASP A 480 21.05 -29.23 -8.68
CA ASP A 480 21.07 -29.32 -10.13
C ASP A 480 19.64 -29.21 -10.68
N ASN A 481 19.39 -28.09 -11.36
CA ASN A 481 18.11 -27.78 -11.98
C ASN A 481 17.96 -28.41 -13.37
N SER A 482 19.05 -28.90 -13.98
CA SER A 482 19.01 -29.49 -15.31
C SER A 482 18.31 -30.86 -15.33
N SER A 483 18.36 -31.60 -14.22
CA SER A 483 17.66 -32.87 -14.04
C SER A 483 16.22 -32.73 -13.54
N ALA A 484 15.72 -31.50 -13.38
CA ALA A 484 14.39 -31.24 -12.82
C ALA A 484 13.27 -31.69 -13.78
N VAL A 485 12.41 -32.58 -13.31
CA VAL A 485 11.23 -33.03 -14.06
C VAL A 485 9.99 -32.35 -13.49
N TRP A 486 9.36 -31.51 -14.32
CA TRP A 486 8.16 -30.74 -13.98
C TRP A 486 6.90 -31.42 -14.52
N SER A 487 5.85 -31.43 -13.71
CA SER A 487 4.56 -32.03 -14.06
C SER A 487 3.42 -31.36 -13.30
N THR A 488 2.18 -31.58 -13.74
CA THR A 488 0.98 -31.18 -13.01
C THR A 488 0.07 -32.39 -12.78
N GLU A 489 -0.61 -32.43 -11.63
CA GLU A 489 -1.58 -33.50 -11.35
C GLU A 489 -2.80 -33.46 -12.27
N LYS A 490 -3.27 -32.27 -12.63
CA LYS A 490 -4.34 -32.06 -13.61
C LYS A 490 -3.77 -31.40 -14.86
N ALA A 491 -4.30 -31.79 -16.02
CA ALA A 491 -3.94 -31.22 -17.31
C ALA A 491 -4.60 -29.83 -17.52
N ILE A 492 -4.21 -28.85 -16.71
CA ILE A 492 -4.64 -27.44 -16.83
C ILE A 492 -3.58 -26.53 -17.50
N GLY A 493 -2.47 -27.13 -17.92
CA GLY A 493 -1.39 -26.49 -18.67
C GLY A 493 -0.34 -27.52 -19.10
N THR A 494 0.73 -27.04 -19.70
CA THR A 494 1.84 -27.88 -20.21
C THR A 494 3.18 -27.27 -19.86
N PHE A 495 4.19 -28.12 -19.64
CA PHE A 495 5.56 -27.70 -19.42
C PHE A 495 6.40 -27.84 -20.68
N LYS A 496 7.26 -26.85 -20.94
CA LYS A 496 8.41 -26.95 -21.84
C LYS A 496 9.66 -26.61 -21.03
N GLY A 497 10.41 -27.64 -20.61
CA GLY A 497 11.44 -27.46 -19.60
C GLY A 497 10.82 -27.00 -18.28
N ASN A 498 11.26 -25.85 -17.77
CA ASN A 498 10.74 -25.22 -16.56
C ASN A 498 9.68 -24.14 -16.81
N GLU A 499 9.30 -23.88 -18.06
CA GLU A 499 8.25 -22.93 -18.41
C GLU A 499 6.89 -23.64 -18.45
N PHE A 500 5.96 -23.21 -17.61
CA PHE A 500 4.57 -23.67 -17.63
C PHE A 500 3.72 -22.71 -18.48
N THR A 501 2.94 -23.26 -19.41
CA THR A 501 1.89 -22.54 -20.14
C THR A 501 0.54 -22.99 -19.63
N ALA A 502 -0.23 -22.07 -19.03
CA ALA A 502 -1.58 -22.35 -18.58
C ALA A 502 -2.54 -22.47 -19.77
N THR A 503 -3.36 -23.52 -19.84
CA THR A 503 -4.25 -23.79 -20.98
C THR A 503 -5.73 -23.92 -20.60
N LYS A 504 -6.04 -24.16 -19.31
CA LYS A 504 -7.40 -24.32 -18.82
C LYS A 504 -7.54 -23.79 -17.41
N ALA A 505 -8.70 -23.24 -17.06
CA ALA A 505 -9.00 -22.81 -15.70
C ALA A 505 -9.05 -23.97 -14.70
N GLY A 506 -8.71 -23.68 -13.44
CA GLY A 506 -8.80 -24.60 -12.32
C GLY A 506 -7.55 -24.61 -11.45
N LYS A 507 -7.57 -25.45 -10.41
CA LYS A 507 -6.45 -25.65 -9.49
C LYS A 507 -5.75 -26.98 -9.73
N THR A 508 -4.41 -26.98 -9.72
CA THR A 508 -3.58 -28.19 -9.74
C THR A 508 -2.38 -28.02 -8.83
N ASN A 509 -1.83 -29.13 -8.33
CA ASN A 509 -0.47 -29.13 -7.83
C ASN A 509 0.49 -29.29 -9.00
N LEU A 510 1.41 -28.35 -9.12
CA LEU A 510 2.66 -28.50 -9.85
C LEU A 510 3.56 -29.38 -8.99
N THR A 511 4.04 -30.49 -9.55
CA THR A 511 5.02 -31.38 -8.92
C THR A 511 6.33 -31.28 -9.66
N VAL A 512 7.41 -31.08 -8.91
CA VAL A 512 8.76 -31.11 -9.44
C VAL A 512 9.59 -32.16 -8.70
N LYS A 513 10.35 -32.93 -9.47
CA LYS A 513 11.27 -33.96 -8.98
C LYS A 513 12.69 -33.61 -9.41
N SER A 514 13.64 -33.65 -8.48
CA SER A 514 15.07 -33.62 -8.79
C SER A 514 15.76 -34.73 -7.99
N GLY A 515 16.29 -35.73 -8.69
CA GLY A 515 16.77 -36.97 -8.08
C GLY A 515 15.66 -37.70 -7.30
N ALA A 516 15.96 -38.04 -6.03
CA ALA A 516 15.02 -38.71 -5.14
C ALA A 516 14.02 -37.77 -4.42
N ILE A 517 14.19 -36.45 -4.55
CA ILE A 517 13.40 -35.46 -3.81
C ILE A 517 12.30 -34.90 -4.71
N SER A 518 11.10 -34.74 -4.14
CA SER A 518 9.96 -34.14 -4.81
C SER A 518 9.28 -33.10 -3.93
N THR A 519 8.77 -32.04 -4.53
CA THR A 519 7.91 -31.07 -3.85
C THR A 519 6.71 -30.69 -4.72
N LYS A 520 5.72 -30.08 -4.10
CA LYS A 520 4.49 -29.62 -4.75
C LYS A 520 4.23 -28.15 -4.46
N GLN A 521 3.69 -27.44 -5.45
CA GLN A 521 3.18 -26.07 -5.33
C GLN A 521 1.78 -26.04 -5.94
N GLU A 522 0.77 -25.59 -5.20
CA GLU A 522 -0.55 -25.34 -5.78
C GLU A 522 -0.48 -24.12 -6.70
N ILE A 523 -1.00 -24.27 -7.90
CA ILE A 523 -1.23 -23.17 -8.84
C ILE A 523 -2.71 -23.10 -9.20
N GLU A 524 -3.23 -21.89 -9.31
CA GLU A 524 -4.60 -21.60 -9.73
C GLU A 524 -4.60 -20.85 -11.07
N VAL A 525 -5.20 -21.44 -12.08
CA VAL A 525 -5.46 -20.79 -13.36
C VAL A 525 -6.87 -20.19 -13.34
N ILE A 526 -6.97 -18.87 -13.43
CA ILE A 526 -8.23 -18.15 -13.35
C ILE A 526 -9.07 -18.39 -14.62
N GLY A 527 -10.35 -18.70 -14.48
CA GLY A 527 -11.31 -18.78 -15.59
C GLY A 527 -12.39 -17.70 -15.54
N GLN A 528 -13.23 -17.66 -16.59
CA GLN A 528 -14.35 -16.73 -16.73
C GLN A 528 -15.25 -16.64 -15.48
N GLU A 529 -15.57 -17.78 -14.86
CA GLU A 529 -16.52 -17.86 -13.74
C GLU A 529 -16.07 -17.11 -12.49
N GLN A 530 -14.76 -16.88 -12.35
CA GLN A 530 -14.16 -16.19 -11.20
C GLN A 530 -14.13 -14.67 -11.39
N ILE A 531 -14.45 -14.16 -12.58
CA ILE A 531 -14.28 -12.75 -12.93
C ILE A 531 -15.52 -11.95 -12.49
N ALA A 532 -15.28 -10.83 -11.83
CA ALA A 532 -16.28 -9.80 -11.56
C ALA A 532 -16.24 -8.70 -12.63
N SER A 533 -15.05 -8.29 -13.06
CA SER A 533 -14.90 -7.34 -14.17
C SER A 533 -13.57 -7.47 -14.92
N LEU A 534 -13.57 -7.06 -16.18
CA LEU A 534 -12.41 -6.85 -17.04
C LEU A 534 -12.45 -5.40 -17.56
N SER A 535 -11.40 -4.62 -17.30
CA SER A 535 -11.35 -3.20 -17.67
C SER A 535 -10.10 -2.88 -18.50
N ILE A 536 -10.25 -1.90 -19.39
CA ILE A 536 -9.15 -1.23 -20.08
C ILE A 536 -9.05 0.16 -19.46
N ASP A 537 -7.88 0.57 -18.99
CA ASP A 537 -7.67 1.90 -18.36
C ASP A 537 -7.62 3.04 -19.41
N THR A 538 -8.30 2.88 -20.54
CA THR A 538 -8.26 3.79 -21.68
C THR A 538 -9.63 3.87 -22.33
N ASN A 539 -10.12 5.10 -22.51
CA ASN A 539 -11.53 5.34 -22.82
C ASN A 539 -11.90 5.23 -24.31
N ALA A 540 -11.01 5.66 -25.21
CA ALA A 540 -11.23 5.61 -26.66
C ALA A 540 -9.91 5.76 -27.42
N GLY A 541 -9.85 5.19 -28.64
CA GLY A 541 -8.71 5.30 -29.55
C GLY A 541 -9.00 6.07 -30.83
N VAL A 542 -7.94 6.43 -31.55
CA VAL A 542 -8.05 7.20 -32.80
C VAL A 542 -8.18 6.25 -33.97
N LEU A 543 -9.24 6.40 -34.76
CA LEU A 543 -9.52 5.58 -35.93
C LEU A 543 -8.76 6.10 -37.16
N ALA A 544 -7.43 6.02 -37.13
CA ALA A 544 -6.56 6.40 -38.24
C ALA A 544 -5.44 5.38 -38.43
N LYS A 545 -5.09 5.05 -39.68
CA LYS A 545 -3.98 4.13 -39.98
C LYS A 545 -2.68 4.62 -39.33
N GLY A 546 -1.98 3.73 -38.63
CA GLY A 546 -0.76 4.03 -37.89
C GLY A 546 -0.99 4.58 -36.48
N ALA A 547 -2.21 4.98 -36.12
CA ALA A 547 -2.53 5.41 -34.76
C ALA A 547 -2.30 4.26 -33.78
N THR A 548 -1.63 4.57 -32.68
CA THR A 548 -1.29 3.60 -31.63
C THR A 548 -1.87 4.04 -30.30
N ILE A 549 -2.41 3.09 -29.54
CA ILE A 549 -2.98 3.33 -28.22
C ILE A 549 -2.57 2.24 -27.24
N SER A 550 -2.27 2.65 -26.01
CA SER A 550 -2.03 1.73 -24.89
C SER A 550 -3.36 1.25 -24.34
N VAL A 551 -3.48 -0.05 -24.10
CA VAL A 551 -4.67 -0.77 -23.64
C VAL A 551 -4.30 -1.80 -22.56
N PRO A 552 -3.70 -1.38 -21.43
CA PRO A 552 -3.45 -2.29 -20.32
C PRO A 552 -4.79 -2.83 -19.79
N LEU A 553 -4.84 -4.14 -19.56
CA LEU A 553 -6.04 -4.84 -19.10
C LEU A 553 -5.89 -5.22 -17.63
N THR A 554 -6.94 -4.92 -16.85
CA THR A 554 -7.05 -5.32 -15.44
C THR A 554 -8.25 -6.23 -15.28
N VAL A 555 -8.05 -7.39 -14.66
CA VAL A 555 -9.12 -8.30 -14.27
C VAL A 555 -9.34 -8.21 -12.77
N LYS A 556 -10.59 -8.04 -12.37
CA LYS A 556 -11.03 -8.09 -10.98
C LYS A 556 -11.84 -9.36 -10.77
N LEU A 557 -11.48 -10.13 -9.77
CA LEU A 557 -12.16 -11.37 -9.42
C LEU A 557 -13.32 -11.12 -8.46
N LYS A 558 -14.23 -12.09 -8.36
CA LYS A 558 -15.38 -12.08 -7.43
C LYS A 558 -14.95 -12.07 -5.95
N ASN A 559 -13.74 -12.55 -5.65
CA ASN A 559 -13.16 -12.47 -4.31
C ASN A 559 -12.55 -11.09 -3.97
N GLY A 560 -12.58 -10.14 -4.93
CA GLY A 560 -12.06 -8.78 -4.75
C GLY A 560 -10.63 -8.57 -5.26
N ASN A 561 -9.85 -9.63 -5.50
CA ASN A 561 -8.48 -9.50 -6.00
C ASN A 561 -8.45 -8.94 -7.42
N SER A 562 -7.47 -8.08 -7.71
CA SER A 562 -7.25 -7.51 -9.04
C SER A 562 -5.87 -7.87 -9.55
N TYR A 563 -5.78 -8.19 -10.84
CA TYR A 563 -4.52 -8.55 -11.50
C TYR A 563 -4.40 -7.83 -12.84
N LYS A 564 -3.19 -7.43 -13.20
CA LYS A 564 -2.88 -7.04 -14.58
C LYS A 564 -2.85 -8.29 -15.45
N LEU A 565 -3.53 -8.25 -16.59
CA LEU A 565 -3.63 -9.37 -17.50
C LEU A 565 -2.55 -9.30 -18.58
N SER A 566 -1.87 -10.42 -18.82
CA SER A 566 -0.87 -10.51 -19.89
C SER A 566 -1.51 -10.35 -21.27
N ALA A 567 -0.75 -9.79 -22.21
CA ALA A 567 -1.19 -9.66 -23.60
C ALA A 567 -1.52 -11.01 -24.24
N ASP A 568 -0.76 -12.06 -23.89
CA ASP A 568 -0.90 -13.41 -24.44
C ASP A 568 -2.20 -14.12 -24.00
N SER A 569 -2.82 -13.64 -22.93
CA SER A 569 -4.04 -14.23 -22.38
C SER A 569 -5.32 -13.76 -23.08
N VAL A 570 -5.23 -12.76 -23.97
CA VAL A 570 -6.38 -12.02 -24.45
C VAL A 570 -6.50 -12.13 -25.97
N LYS A 571 -7.69 -12.47 -26.43
CA LYS A 571 -8.05 -12.42 -27.85
C LYS A 571 -8.69 -11.08 -28.16
N TRP A 572 -8.33 -10.49 -29.29
CA TRP A 572 -8.90 -9.22 -29.76
C TRP A 572 -9.79 -9.43 -30.99
N GLU A 573 -10.95 -8.79 -30.97
CA GLU A 573 -11.87 -8.70 -32.09
C GLU A 573 -11.98 -7.23 -32.50
N PHE A 574 -11.79 -6.94 -33.79
CA PHE A 574 -11.87 -5.58 -34.31
C PHE A 574 -13.10 -5.43 -35.21
N VAL A 575 -13.87 -4.38 -34.97
CA VAL A 575 -15.10 -4.06 -35.71
C VAL A 575 -14.91 -2.72 -36.40
N GLY A 576 -15.01 -2.70 -37.74
CA GLY A 576 -14.87 -1.48 -38.56
C GLY A 576 -13.42 -1.12 -38.91
N PHE A 577 -12.42 -1.83 -38.37
CA PHE A 577 -11.01 -1.63 -38.67
C PHE A 577 -10.21 -2.91 -38.38
N THR A 578 -8.92 -2.90 -38.70
CA THR A 578 -7.97 -3.94 -38.28
C THR A 578 -6.85 -3.30 -37.46
N ALA A 579 -6.32 -4.05 -36.48
CA ALA A 579 -5.20 -3.60 -35.67
C ALA A 579 -4.22 -4.75 -35.40
N SER A 580 -2.96 -4.41 -35.17
CA SER A 580 -1.96 -5.32 -34.61
C SER A 580 -1.74 -5.01 -33.13
N ARG A 581 -1.35 -6.01 -32.35
CA ARG A 581 -1.00 -5.84 -30.94
C ARG A 581 0.48 -6.08 -30.70
N ASN A 582 1.11 -5.21 -29.91
CA ASN A 582 2.44 -5.44 -29.36
C ASN A 582 2.43 -5.10 -27.85
N GLY A 583 2.47 -6.12 -26.99
CA GLY A 583 2.30 -5.95 -25.55
C GLY A 583 0.97 -5.27 -25.20
N ASP A 584 1.02 -4.17 -24.47
CA ASP A 584 -0.16 -3.37 -24.12
C ASP A 584 -0.59 -2.41 -25.23
N ASN A 585 0.10 -2.34 -26.38
CA ASN A 585 -0.25 -1.37 -27.43
C ASN A 585 -1.01 -2.01 -28.59
N LEU A 586 -2.06 -1.33 -29.05
CA LEU A 586 -2.75 -1.60 -30.31
C LEU A 586 -2.39 -0.54 -31.36
N THR A 587 -2.04 -0.98 -32.56
CA THR A 587 -1.75 -0.11 -33.71
C THR A 587 -2.74 -0.40 -34.83
N VAL A 588 -3.49 0.63 -35.25
CA VAL A 588 -4.47 0.55 -36.34
C VAL A 588 -3.77 0.31 -37.66
N GLN A 589 -4.12 -0.78 -38.35
CA GLN A 589 -3.52 -1.20 -39.62
C GLN A 589 -4.31 -0.72 -40.84
N SER A 590 -5.64 -0.79 -40.76
CA SER A 590 -6.55 -0.29 -41.80
C SER A 590 -7.91 0.06 -41.20
N VAL A 591 -8.65 0.97 -41.83
CA VAL A 591 -10.01 1.36 -41.44
C VAL A 591 -10.96 1.04 -42.59
N ASN A 592 -12.09 0.38 -42.31
CA ASN A 592 -13.07 0.03 -43.33
C ASN A 592 -13.78 1.31 -43.84
N ALA A 593 -14.03 1.39 -45.15
CA ALA A 593 -14.71 2.53 -45.75
C ALA A 593 -16.08 2.81 -45.07
N GLY A 594 -16.37 4.09 -44.80
CA GLY A 594 -17.61 4.53 -44.14
C GLY A 594 -17.66 4.33 -42.62
N THR A 595 -16.58 3.84 -41.99
CA THR A 595 -16.54 3.65 -40.53
C THR A 595 -16.21 4.96 -39.82
N SER A 596 -17.20 5.57 -39.16
CA SER A 596 -17.00 6.72 -38.25
C SER A 596 -16.58 6.28 -36.84
N THR A 597 -17.08 5.14 -36.38
CA THR A 597 -16.75 4.50 -35.10
C THR A 597 -16.40 3.03 -35.32
N GLY A 598 -15.20 2.62 -34.92
CA GLY A 598 -14.76 1.24 -34.80
C GLY A 598 -14.72 0.78 -33.34
N TYR A 599 -14.61 -0.52 -33.10
CA TYR A 599 -14.52 -1.09 -31.75
C TYR A 599 -13.42 -2.15 -31.68
N ALA A 600 -12.60 -2.11 -30.63
CA ALA A 600 -11.72 -3.21 -30.27
C ALA A 600 -12.26 -3.89 -29.02
N ILE A 601 -12.59 -5.17 -29.13
CA ILE A 601 -13.14 -5.99 -28.04
C ILE A 601 -12.03 -6.92 -27.57
N ALA A 602 -11.64 -6.79 -26.31
CA ALA A 602 -10.73 -7.70 -25.64
C ALA A 602 -11.53 -8.81 -24.96
N ARG A 603 -11.17 -10.07 -25.20
CA ARG A 603 -11.77 -11.24 -24.57
C ARG A 603 -10.74 -12.05 -23.80
N TYR A 604 -10.97 -12.21 -22.51
CA TYR A 604 -10.25 -13.17 -21.68
C TYR A 604 -11.17 -14.34 -21.32
N ASP A 605 -10.83 -15.55 -21.76
CA ASP A 605 -11.68 -16.75 -21.57
C ASP A 605 -13.16 -16.49 -21.95
N GLY A 606 -13.38 -15.73 -23.03
CA GLY A 606 -14.71 -15.30 -23.48
C GLY A 606 -15.28 -14.06 -22.79
N PHE A 607 -14.79 -13.67 -21.61
CA PHE A 607 -15.23 -12.48 -20.88
C PHE A 607 -14.79 -11.19 -21.62
N PRO A 608 -15.72 -10.37 -22.13
CA PRO A 608 -15.39 -9.21 -22.95
C PRO A 608 -15.18 -7.94 -22.14
N THR A 609 -14.37 -7.05 -22.70
CA THR A 609 -14.42 -5.61 -22.49
C THR A 609 -14.13 -4.91 -23.82
N MET A 610 -14.38 -3.62 -23.92
CA MET A 610 -14.29 -2.92 -25.21
C MET A 610 -13.79 -1.50 -25.07
N ILE A 611 -13.03 -1.07 -26.08
CA ILE A 611 -12.64 0.31 -26.30
C ILE A 611 -13.11 0.77 -27.70
N PRO A 612 -13.84 1.89 -27.81
CA PRO A 612 -14.24 2.45 -29.10
C PRO A 612 -13.09 3.22 -29.76
N PHE A 613 -13.11 3.30 -31.09
CA PHE A 613 -12.20 4.10 -31.90
C PHE A 613 -12.99 5.05 -32.79
N THR A 614 -12.66 6.34 -32.85
CA THR A 614 -13.40 7.31 -33.68
C THR A 614 -12.48 8.19 -34.53
N GLN A 615 -13.02 8.73 -35.63
CA GLN A 615 -12.28 9.64 -36.51
C GLN A 615 -12.10 11.01 -35.85
N GLY A 616 -10.86 11.53 -35.88
CA GLY A 616 -10.50 12.87 -35.41
C GLY A 616 -9.99 12.90 -33.97
N GLU A 617 -8.75 13.31 -33.76
CA GLU A 617 -8.27 13.76 -32.45
C GLU A 617 -8.78 15.18 -32.19
N ALA A 618 -9.47 15.41 -31.07
CA ALA A 618 -9.63 16.77 -30.58
C ALA A 618 -8.39 17.11 -29.75
N VAL A 619 -7.42 17.78 -30.38
CA VAL A 619 -6.34 18.48 -29.68
C VAL A 619 -6.80 19.91 -29.45
N SER A 620 -6.84 20.35 -28.19
CA SER A 620 -7.05 21.76 -27.87
C SER A 620 -5.81 22.35 -27.22
N THR A 621 -5.49 23.60 -27.57
CA THR A 621 -4.47 24.37 -26.85
C THR A 621 -5.04 24.74 -25.49
N PHE A 622 -4.38 24.28 -24.42
CA PHE A 622 -4.68 24.72 -23.07
C PHE A 622 -4.01 26.07 -22.82
N GLU A 623 -2.69 26.17 -23.04
CA GLU A 623 -1.92 27.39 -22.83
C GLU A 623 -0.70 27.42 -23.76
N ASP A 624 -0.51 28.54 -24.46
CA ASP A 624 0.66 28.83 -25.31
C ASP A 624 1.42 30.08 -24.84
N PHE A 625 0.97 30.71 -23.75
CA PHE A 625 1.59 31.88 -23.13
C PHE A 625 1.64 33.16 -23.97
N GLU A 626 1.06 33.16 -25.18
CA GLU A 626 1.09 34.31 -26.08
C GLU A 626 0.09 35.40 -25.65
N LYS A 627 -1.05 34.97 -25.07
CA LYS A 627 -2.17 35.84 -24.67
C LYS A 627 -2.74 35.50 -23.28
N SER A 628 -1.93 35.02 -22.35
CA SER A 628 -2.44 34.63 -21.02
C SER A 628 -3.12 35.82 -20.31
N THR A 629 -4.38 35.64 -19.91
CA THR A 629 -5.22 36.69 -19.27
C THR A 629 -5.48 36.47 -17.78
N TYR A 630 -4.81 35.49 -17.16
CA TYR A 630 -5.01 35.11 -15.77
C TYR A 630 -3.69 35.20 -14.98
N PRO A 631 -3.74 35.33 -13.64
CA PRO A 631 -2.53 35.45 -12.85
C PRO A 631 -1.75 34.13 -12.82
N ILE A 632 -0.45 34.23 -13.07
CA ILE A 632 0.53 33.16 -12.88
C ILE A 632 1.50 33.65 -11.79
N THR A 633 1.64 32.88 -10.71
CA THR A 633 2.45 33.28 -9.55
C THR A 633 3.46 32.19 -9.18
N SER A 634 4.51 32.57 -8.47
CA SER A 634 5.45 31.62 -7.89
C SER A 634 5.05 31.26 -6.45
N GLN A 635 5.33 30.01 -6.08
CA GLN A 635 5.37 29.57 -4.68
C GLN A 635 6.61 28.72 -4.46
N VAL A 636 7.01 28.55 -3.21
CA VAL A 636 8.18 27.74 -2.84
C VAL A 636 7.88 26.91 -1.60
N THR A 637 8.63 25.82 -1.39
CA THR A 637 8.59 25.03 -0.16
C THR A 637 9.95 24.37 0.05
N PRO A 638 10.54 24.40 1.26
CA PRO A 638 10.16 25.25 2.39
C PRO A 638 10.36 26.73 2.06
N ALA A 639 9.80 27.63 2.89
CA ALA A 639 9.88 29.09 2.68
C ALA A 639 11.31 29.65 2.63
N THR A 640 12.31 28.85 3.04
CA THR A 640 13.74 29.20 2.96
C THR A 640 14.34 29.02 1.57
N THR A 641 13.64 28.37 0.65
CA THR A 641 14.06 28.28 -0.77
C THR A 641 13.56 29.49 -1.54
N THR A 642 14.16 29.78 -2.70
CA THR A 642 13.70 30.88 -3.55
C THR A 642 13.30 30.38 -4.94
N GLY A 643 12.42 31.13 -5.59
CA GLY A 643 11.90 30.79 -6.90
C GLY A 643 11.04 31.90 -7.48
N SER A 644 11.15 32.10 -8.79
CA SER A 644 10.43 33.15 -9.52
C SER A 644 9.86 32.60 -10.81
N VAL A 645 8.72 33.18 -11.22
CA VAL A 645 8.05 32.84 -12.47
C VAL A 645 7.89 34.09 -13.31
N SER A 646 8.28 34.03 -14.58
CA SER A 646 8.16 35.14 -15.52
C SER A 646 7.84 34.65 -16.93
N LEU A 647 7.10 35.47 -17.69
CA LEU A 647 6.96 35.29 -19.13
C LEU A 647 8.14 35.97 -19.82
N VAL A 648 8.85 35.24 -20.66
CA VAL A 648 10.05 35.72 -21.36
C VAL A 648 9.92 35.50 -22.86
N SER A 649 10.55 36.36 -23.65
CA SER A 649 10.54 36.30 -25.13
C SER A 649 11.86 35.87 -25.75
N ASP A 650 12.85 35.56 -24.91
CA ASP A 650 14.24 35.26 -25.25
C ASP A 650 14.72 33.94 -24.60
N PHE A 651 13.80 33.04 -24.25
CA PHE A 651 14.19 31.74 -23.69
C PHE A 651 15.01 30.96 -24.72
N GLN A 652 16.17 30.46 -24.31
CA GLN A 652 17.10 29.77 -25.20
C GLN A 652 16.42 28.67 -26.02
N GLY A 653 16.52 28.76 -27.35
CA GLY A 653 16.02 27.75 -28.29
C GLY A 653 14.50 27.61 -28.37
N GLN A 654 13.71 28.56 -27.84
CA GLN A 654 12.25 28.52 -27.94
C GLN A 654 11.78 28.74 -29.38
N ALA A 655 10.73 28.02 -29.79
CA ALA A 655 10.14 28.12 -31.13
C ALA A 655 9.01 29.16 -31.24
N SER A 656 8.52 29.65 -30.09
CA SER A 656 7.40 30.59 -29.92
C SER A 656 7.87 32.01 -29.56
N SER A 657 6.94 32.97 -29.52
CA SER A 657 7.28 34.35 -29.15
C SER A 657 7.38 34.54 -27.64
N LYS A 658 6.73 33.70 -26.82
CA LYS A 658 6.86 33.71 -25.36
C LYS A 658 6.88 32.31 -24.77
N ALA A 659 7.63 32.15 -23.68
CA ALA A 659 7.59 30.97 -22.84
C ALA A 659 7.51 31.37 -21.36
N LEU A 660 7.00 30.45 -20.53
CA LEU A 660 6.99 30.64 -19.08
C LEU A 660 8.26 30.07 -18.46
N LYS A 661 9.08 30.95 -17.87
CA LYS A 661 10.30 30.60 -17.15
C LYS A 661 10.02 30.41 -15.67
N LEU A 662 10.52 29.32 -15.10
CA LEU A 662 10.57 29.07 -13.66
C LEU A 662 12.03 28.98 -13.23
N ASP A 663 12.47 29.92 -12.41
CA ASP A 663 13.74 29.86 -11.70
C ASP A 663 13.57 29.22 -10.34
N TYR A 664 14.58 28.48 -9.90
CA TYR A 664 14.61 27.89 -8.57
C TYR A 664 16.01 27.95 -7.96
N ASP A 665 16.04 28.10 -6.63
CA ASP A 665 17.23 27.99 -5.80
C ASP A 665 16.90 27.22 -4.52
N PHE A 666 17.45 26.01 -4.45
CA PHE A 666 17.33 25.04 -3.38
C PHE A 666 18.58 24.97 -2.51
N THR A 667 19.49 25.93 -2.61
CA THR A 667 20.72 25.99 -1.79
C THR A 667 20.36 26.02 -0.30
N ASN A 668 19.28 26.73 0.06
CA ASN A 668 18.79 26.85 1.43
C ASN A 668 17.66 25.85 1.76
N GLY A 669 17.47 25.57 3.06
CA GLY A 669 16.47 24.62 3.59
C GLY A 669 16.97 23.18 3.72
N THR A 670 16.19 22.31 4.37
CA THR A 670 16.47 20.88 4.55
C THR A 670 15.29 20.04 4.07
N GLY A 671 15.54 18.76 3.77
CA GLY A 671 14.51 17.85 3.26
C GLY A 671 14.10 18.15 1.82
N THR A 672 12.87 17.79 1.46
CA THR A 672 12.33 18.00 0.11
C THR A 672 12.05 19.48 -0.15
N LYS A 673 12.56 20.00 -1.27
CA LYS A 673 12.47 21.41 -1.68
C LYS A 673 11.82 21.53 -3.06
N ALA A 674 10.97 22.53 -3.27
CA ALA A 674 10.23 22.71 -4.50
C ALA A 674 9.95 24.18 -4.82
N SER A 675 9.94 24.49 -6.12
CA SER A 675 9.57 25.79 -6.68
C SER A 675 8.43 25.58 -7.68
N TYR A 676 7.35 26.33 -7.53
CA TYR A 676 6.07 26.09 -8.20
C TYR A 676 5.67 27.24 -9.11
N VAL A 677 5.23 26.91 -10.31
CA VAL A 677 4.34 27.72 -11.14
C VAL A 677 2.90 27.45 -10.70
N VAL A 678 2.17 28.47 -10.26
CA VAL A 678 0.76 28.37 -9.86
C VAL A 678 -0.14 29.02 -10.90
N PHE A 679 -1.07 28.25 -11.47
CA PHE A 679 -1.96 28.68 -12.55
C PHE A 679 -3.30 29.16 -12.00
N ASN A 680 -3.50 30.47 -11.86
CA ASN A 680 -4.66 31.06 -11.20
C ASN A 680 -4.75 30.63 -9.71
N THR A 681 -5.16 31.50 -8.79
CA THR A 681 -5.02 31.29 -7.33
C THR A 681 -5.51 29.91 -6.82
N ASN A 682 -6.51 29.31 -7.49
CA ASN A 682 -7.09 28.01 -7.16
C ASN A 682 -7.00 26.95 -8.30
N GLY A 683 -6.10 27.14 -9.26
CA GLY A 683 -5.99 26.31 -10.46
C GLY A 683 -6.85 26.79 -11.62
N ARG A 684 -6.40 26.49 -12.83
CA ARG A 684 -7.12 26.78 -14.09
C ARG A 684 -7.92 25.54 -14.51
N ALA A 685 -9.20 25.76 -14.83
CA ALA A 685 -10.12 24.69 -15.19
C ALA A 685 -9.71 24.04 -16.51
N ILE A 686 -9.87 22.73 -16.57
CA ILE A 686 -9.75 21.90 -17.77
C ILE A 686 -11.15 21.37 -18.07
N GLU A 687 -11.70 21.84 -19.18
CA GLU A 687 -13.01 21.40 -19.67
C GLU A 687 -12.94 19.94 -20.16
N GLY A 688 -14.05 19.21 -20.01
CA GLY A 688 -14.16 17.82 -20.47
C GLY A 688 -13.27 16.83 -19.72
N SER A 689 -12.88 15.74 -20.41
CA SER A 689 -12.11 14.64 -19.82
C SER A 689 -10.94 14.22 -20.72
N PRO A 690 -9.89 15.06 -20.84
CA PRO A 690 -8.74 14.74 -21.68
C PRO A 690 -7.98 13.50 -21.20
N THR A 691 -7.43 12.75 -22.15
CA THR A 691 -6.64 11.54 -21.88
C THR A 691 -5.18 11.87 -21.57
N SER A 692 -4.65 12.95 -22.16
CA SER A 692 -3.28 13.38 -21.91
C SER A 692 -3.10 14.89 -22.08
N MET A 693 -2.00 15.40 -21.55
CA MET A 693 -1.52 16.75 -21.79
C MET A 693 -0.08 16.67 -22.29
N THR A 694 0.25 17.33 -23.38
CA THR A 694 1.64 17.55 -23.80
C THR A 694 2.09 18.95 -23.40
N VAL A 695 3.34 19.09 -23.02
CA VAL A 695 3.99 20.36 -22.66
C VAL A 695 5.35 20.37 -23.33
N ASP A 696 5.72 21.47 -23.99
CA ASP A 696 7.12 21.70 -24.34
C ASP A 696 7.85 22.10 -23.05
N LEU A 697 8.80 21.28 -22.62
CA LEU A 697 9.56 21.47 -21.38
C LEU A 697 11.03 21.67 -21.73
N TYR A 698 11.58 22.83 -21.37
CA TYR A 698 13.02 23.06 -21.40
C TYR A 698 13.67 22.45 -20.17
N GLY A 699 14.59 21.50 -20.39
CA GLY A 699 15.41 20.91 -19.35
C GLY A 699 16.70 21.68 -19.11
N ASP A 700 17.17 21.70 -17.87
CA ASP A 700 18.43 22.33 -17.45
C ASP A 700 19.50 21.30 -17.01
N ASN A 701 19.26 20.02 -17.27
CA ASN A 701 20.11 18.90 -16.87
C ASN A 701 20.39 18.82 -15.33
N SER A 702 19.49 19.37 -14.52
CA SER A 702 19.66 19.42 -13.06
C SER A 702 19.46 18.10 -12.32
N LEU A 703 18.94 17.07 -13.00
CA LEU A 703 18.51 15.80 -12.40
C LEU A 703 17.37 15.95 -11.35
N ASN A 704 16.80 17.15 -11.20
CA ASN A 704 15.61 17.39 -10.40
C ASN A 704 14.36 16.78 -11.06
N TRP A 705 13.30 16.61 -10.26
CA TRP A 705 12.02 16.11 -10.74
C TRP A 705 11.17 17.28 -11.21
N VAL A 706 10.36 17.09 -12.24
CA VAL A 706 9.31 18.02 -12.66
C VAL A 706 7.96 17.33 -12.54
N ARG A 707 7.01 17.95 -11.85
CA ARG A 707 5.70 17.37 -11.52
C ARG A 707 4.57 18.37 -11.72
N ALA A 708 3.36 17.87 -11.91
CA ALA A 708 2.13 18.64 -11.95
C ALA A 708 1.17 18.21 -10.84
N GLU A 709 0.46 19.17 -10.26
CA GLU A 709 -0.67 18.94 -9.34
C GLU A 709 -1.98 19.32 -10.01
N PHE A 710 -2.86 18.34 -10.13
CA PHE A 710 -4.24 18.49 -10.57
C PHE A 710 -5.18 18.39 -9.37
N ILE A 711 -6.25 19.18 -9.36
CA ILE A 711 -7.34 19.07 -8.39
C ILE A 711 -8.56 18.50 -9.10
N ASP A 712 -9.10 17.39 -8.61
CA ASP A 712 -10.28 16.75 -9.18
C ASP A 712 -11.60 17.37 -8.71
N ALA A 713 -12.72 16.87 -9.24
CA ALA A 713 -14.06 17.36 -8.91
C ALA A 713 -14.45 17.16 -7.43
N ASP A 714 -13.81 16.23 -6.71
CA ASP A 714 -14.02 16.03 -5.26
C ASP A 714 -13.09 16.94 -4.42
N GLY A 715 -12.23 17.74 -5.06
CA GLY A 715 -11.22 18.57 -4.38
C GLY A 715 -9.94 17.83 -3.99
N LYS A 716 -9.76 16.59 -4.46
CA LYS A 716 -8.57 15.78 -4.17
C LYS A 716 -7.42 16.16 -5.10
N ALA A 717 -6.22 16.29 -4.53
CA ALA A 717 -4.99 16.53 -5.28
C ALA A 717 -4.43 15.24 -5.87
N HIS A 718 -4.01 15.31 -7.14
CA HIS A 718 -3.35 14.25 -7.89
C HIS A 718 -2.03 14.75 -8.45
N LEU A 719 -0.95 14.02 -8.19
CA LEU A 719 0.39 14.38 -8.64
C LEU A 719 0.82 13.51 -9.82
N ILE A 720 1.23 14.13 -10.91
CA ILE A 720 1.70 13.45 -12.12
C ILE A 720 3.13 13.91 -12.41
N ASP A 721 4.04 12.97 -12.61
CA ASP A 721 5.43 13.27 -12.96
C ASP A 721 5.52 13.60 -14.46
N LEU A 722 6.11 14.76 -14.80
CA LEU A 722 6.53 15.09 -16.17
C LEU A 722 7.90 14.48 -16.45
N ALA A 723 8.80 14.56 -15.46
CA ALA A 723 10.15 14.02 -15.51
C ALA A 723 10.58 13.61 -14.10
N LYS A 724 11.02 12.37 -13.90
CA LYS A 724 11.61 11.94 -12.62
C LYS A 724 13.07 12.36 -12.49
N GLN A 725 13.76 12.57 -13.60
CA GLN A 725 15.08 13.16 -13.64
C GLN A 725 15.10 14.04 -14.88
N LEU A 726 15.44 15.31 -14.69
CA LEU A 726 15.65 16.25 -15.77
C LEU A 726 17.10 16.09 -16.26
N ASP A 727 17.32 15.05 -17.06
CA ASP A 727 18.64 14.58 -17.56
C ASP A 727 18.96 15.06 -18.98
N TRP A 728 18.33 16.15 -19.40
CA TRP A 728 18.57 16.78 -20.69
C TRP A 728 18.66 18.29 -20.56
N SER A 729 19.37 18.90 -21.51
CA SER A 729 19.35 20.34 -21.76
C SER A 729 18.54 20.63 -23.02
N GLY A 730 17.74 21.70 -23.01
CA GLY A 730 16.96 22.12 -24.18
C GLY A 730 15.49 21.70 -24.15
N TRP A 731 14.75 22.12 -25.18
CA TRP A 731 13.31 21.85 -25.31
C TRP A 731 13.03 20.39 -25.68
N LYS A 732 12.08 19.80 -24.98
CA LYS A 732 11.55 18.47 -25.24
C LYS A 732 10.04 18.47 -25.03
N ASN A 733 9.29 17.96 -26.01
CA ASN A 733 7.86 17.75 -25.81
C ASN A 733 7.65 16.56 -24.86
N VAL A 734 7.11 16.83 -23.66
CA VAL A 734 6.81 15.83 -22.63
C VAL A 734 5.31 15.59 -22.56
N LYS A 735 4.91 14.33 -22.36
CA LYS A 735 3.50 13.92 -22.36
C LYS A 735 3.09 13.36 -21.00
N MET A 736 2.11 14.00 -20.38
CA MET A 736 1.44 13.54 -19.16
C MET A 736 0.22 12.67 -19.51
N ASN A 737 0.15 11.45 -18.97
CA ASN A 737 -1.02 10.59 -19.10
C ASN A 737 -2.04 10.88 -17.99
N LEU A 738 -3.05 11.71 -18.28
CA LEU A 738 -4.09 12.10 -17.33
C LEU A 738 -5.06 10.95 -17.00
N SER A 739 -5.21 9.98 -17.90
CA SER A 739 -6.10 8.83 -17.67
C SER A 739 -5.58 7.84 -16.62
N SER A 740 -4.27 7.85 -16.34
CA SER A 740 -3.62 6.89 -15.44
C SER A 740 -3.85 7.12 -13.93
N VAL A 741 -4.35 8.30 -13.54
CA VAL A 741 -4.46 8.72 -12.13
C VAL A 741 -5.88 8.67 -11.56
N GLY A 742 -6.87 8.21 -12.34
CA GLY A 742 -8.23 7.99 -11.85
C GLY A 742 -8.94 9.25 -11.34
N MET A 743 -8.64 10.41 -11.92
CA MET A 743 -9.24 11.69 -11.52
C MET A 743 -10.72 11.78 -11.91
N LYS A 744 -11.52 12.41 -11.06
CA LYS A 744 -12.90 12.79 -11.43
C LYS A 744 -12.90 14.16 -12.12
N PHE A 745 -13.49 14.22 -13.30
CA PHE A 745 -13.62 15.45 -14.09
C PHE A 745 -14.90 16.23 -13.73
N PRO A 746 -14.93 17.57 -13.94
CA PRO A 746 -13.85 18.41 -14.48
C PRO A 746 -12.69 18.57 -13.48
N VAL A 747 -11.48 18.77 -13.99
CA VAL A 747 -10.26 18.95 -13.17
C VAL A 747 -9.70 20.37 -13.32
N LYS A 748 -8.84 20.78 -12.40
CA LYS A 748 -8.05 22.00 -12.51
C LYS A 748 -6.57 21.66 -12.51
N LEU A 749 -5.80 22.24 -13.44
CA LEU A 749 -4.34 22.27 -13.28
C LEU A 749 -4.01 23.37 -12.28
N LYS A 750 -3.50 22.99 -11.11
CA LYS A 750 -3.17 23.95 -10.04
C LYS A 750 -1.75 24.47 -10.16
N ARG A 751 -0.78 23.56 -10.33
CA ARG A 751 0.63 23.94 -10.39
C ARG A 751 1.50 22.94 -11.14
N ILE A 752 2.57 23.43 -11.77
CA ILE A 752 3.71 22.63 -12.27
C ILE A 752 4.93 23.08 -11.47
N TYR A 753 5.79 22.15 -11.06
CA TYR A 753 6.88 22.47 -10.15
C TYR A 753 8.10 21.59 -10.33
N VAL A 754 9.27 22.19 -10.07
CA VAL A 754 10.53 21.48 -9.89
C VAL A 754 10.63 21.07 -8.43
N VAL A 755 11.01 19.84 -8.15
CA VAL A 755 11.24 19.34 -6.80
C VAL A 755 12.55 18.55 -6.71
N THR A 756 13.31 18.83 -5.67
CA THR A 756 14.43 18.00 -5.24
C THR A 756 14.03 17.29 -3.95
N ILE A 757 13.96 15.96 -4.00
CA ILE A 757 13.63 15.14 -2.82
C ILE A 757 14.88 14.98 -1.95
N ALA A 758 14.69 14.83 -0.65
CA ALA A 758 15.80 14.73 0.32
C ALA A 758 16.81 13.62 -0.02
N GLU A 759 16.35 12.52 -0.61
CA GLU A 759 17.19 11.39 -1.00
C GLU A 759 17.93 11.65 -2.32
N GLY A 760 19.26 11.48 -2.33
CA GLY A 760 20.12 11.75 -3.49
C GLY A 760 20.12 13.22 -3.93
N GLN A 761 19.85 14.14 -3.00
CA GLN A 761 19.77 15.57 -3.27
C GLN A 761 21.12 16.19 -3.65
N ASP A 762 22.21 15.61 -3.13
CA ASP A 762 23.60 15.97 -3.39
C ASP A 762 24.03 15.68 -4.85
N GLU A 763 23.32 14.81 -5.56
CA GLU A 763 23.56 14.52 -6.97
C GLU A 763 22.87 15.50 -7.93
N ARG A 764 22.07 16.45 -7.42
CA ARG A 764 21.20 17.32 -8.24
C ARG A 764 21.62 18.78 -8.13
N SER A 765 21.45 19.52 -9.22
CA SER A 765 21.72 20.96 -9.21
C SER A 765 20.76 21.68 -8.26
N ALA A 766 21.30 22.44 -7.31
CA ALA A 766 20.51 23.19 -6.36
C ALA A 766 19.81 24.41 -7.01
N THR A 767 20.39 24.95 -8.07
CA THR A 767 19.87 26.11 -8.79
C THR A 767 19.67 25.79 -10.26
N GLY A 768 18.66 26.39 -10.88
CA GLY A 768 18.44 26.25 -12.31
C GLY A 768 17.20 26.97 -12.79
N SER A 769 16.88 26.74 -14.07
CA SER A 769 15.75 27.36 -14.75
C SER A 769 15.12 26.37 -15.72
N ILE A 770 13.82 26.15 -15.59
CA ILE A 770 13.06 25.40 -16.61
C ILE A 770 12.14 26.35 -17.38
N GLY A 771 11.76 25.93 -18.59
CA GLY A 771 10.82 26.62 -19.46
C GLY A 771 9.61 25.75 -19.76
N LEU A 772 8.41 26.33 -19.76
CA LEU A 772 7.16 25.67 -20.14
C LEU A 772 6.54 26.41 -21.31
N ASP A 773 6.08 25.66 -22.31
CA ASP A 773 5.34 26.21 -23.45
C ASP A 773 4.39 25.19 -24.10
N ASN A 774 3.51 25.66 -25.00
CA ASN A 774 2.63 24.87 -25.89
C ASN A 774 1.91 23.71 -25.19
N MET A 775 1.27 24.02 -24.07
CA MET A 775 0.48 23.07 -23.31
C MET A 775 -0.78 22.71 -24.10
N LYS A 776 -0.87 21.46 -24.56
CA LYS A 776 -1.99 20.96 -25.37
C LYS A 776 -2.66 19.80 -24.67
N LEU A 777 -3.99 19.79 -24.70
CA LEU A 777 -4.83 18.72 -24.18
C LEU A 777 -5.26 17.83 -25.33
N GLN A 778 -5.06 16.53 -25.14
CA GLN A 778 -5.58 15.52 -26.04
C GLN A 778 -6.84 14.94 -25.43
N TYR A 779 -7.95 15.05 -26.16
CA TYR A 779 -9.22 14.48 -25.74
C TYR A 779 -9.42 13.09 -26.32
N PRO A 780 -10.11 12.19 -25.59
CA PRO A 780 -10.60 10.97 -26.22
C PRO A 780 -11.50 11.41 -27.38
N PRO A 781 -11.35 10.79 -28.55
CA PRO A 781 -12.17 11.17 -29.68
C PRO A 781 -13.64 10.87 -29.32
N SER A 782 -14.52 11.84 -29.52
CA SER A 782 -15.88 11.80 -29.01
C SER A 782 -16.71 10.79 -29.81
N VAL A 783 -17.32 9.83 -29.11
CA VAL A 783 -18.26 8.90 -29.76
C VAL A 783 -19.62 9.58 -29.84
N THR A 784 -19.87 10.27 -30.95
CA THR A 784 -21.18 10.82 -31.26
C THR A 784 -22.12 9.67 -31.62
N VAL A 785 -23.19 9.52 -30.85
CA VAL A 785 -24.28 8.62 -31.19
C VAL A 785 -25.42 9.50 -31.70
N ASP A 786 -25.94 9.21 -32.88
CA ASP A 786 -27.08 9.95 -33.44
C ASP A 786 -28.26 9.88 -32.45
N SER A 787 -28.62 11.05 -31.91
CA SER A 787 -29.55 11.18 -30.78
C SER A 787 -30.98 11.51 -31.22
N GLN A 788 -31.30 11.42 -32.52
CA GLN A 788 -32.60 11.83 -33.05
C GLN A 788 -33.46 10.67 -33.57
N THR A 789 -33.09 9.42 -33.31
CA THR A 789 -33.86 8.28 -33.83
C THR A 789 -34.97 7.84 -32.88
N LYS A 790 -36.21 7.94 -33.37
CA LYS A 790 -37.43 7.48 -32.70
C LYS A 790 -37.96 6.21 -33.33
N VAL A 791 -38.05 5.15 -32.54
CA VAL A 791 -38.61 3.86 -32.95
C VAL A 791 -39.96 3.64 -32.29
N VAL A 792 -40.98 3.33 -33.09
CA VAL A 792 -42.32 3.00 -32.58
C VAL A 792 -42.72 1.60 -33.05
N MET A 793 -43.16 0.77 -32.10
CA MET A 793 -43.64 -0.59 -32.35
C MET A 793 -44.97 -0.83 -31.64
N THR A 794 -45.71 -1.87 -32.05
CA THR A 794 -46.93 -2.31 -31.37
C THR A 794 -46.85 -3.80 -31.06
N VAL A 795 -47.19 -4.19 -29.83
CA VAL A 795 -47.17 -5.60 -29.41
C VAL A 795 -48.11 -6.42 -30.30
N GLY A 796 -47.60 -7.55 -30.80
CA GLY A 796 -48.32 -8.47 -31.67
C GLY A 796 -48.41 -8.04 -33.15
N LYS A 797 -47.84 -6.89 -33.54
CA LYS A 797 -47.78 -6.45 -34.94
C LYS A 797 -46.33 -6.40 -35.44
N SER A 798 -46.12 -6.81 -36.68
CA SER A 798 -44.84 -6.68 -37.39
C SER A 798 -44.66 -5.29 -38.03
N ALA A 799 -45.67 -4.42 -38.02
CA ALA A 799 -45.52 -3.05 -38.48
C ALA A 799 -44.86 -2.18 -37.40
N ALA A 800 -43.81 -1.44 -37.78
CA ALA A 800 -43.09 -0.48 -36.95
C ALA A 800 -42.80 0.81 -37.73
N THR A 801 -42.42 1.87 -37.05
CA THR A 801 -41.87 3.07 -37.69
C THR A 801 -40.52 3.47 -37.09
N VAL A 802 -39.63 3.97 -37.94
CA VAL A 802 -38.36 4.60 -37.56
C VAL A 802 -38.39 6.02 -38.13
N ASN A 803 -38.36 7.04 -37.26
CA ASN A 803 -38.51 8.45 -37.64
C ASN A 803 -39.74 8.71 -38.54
N GLY A 804 -40.85 8.02 -38.25
CA GLY A 804 -42.10 8.12 -39.02
C GLY A 804 -42.14 7.27 -40.30
N LYS A 805 -41.02 6.74 -40.78
CA LYS A 805 -40.97 5.83 -41.95
C LYS A 805 -41.38 4.42 -41.56
N ALA A 806 -42.31 3.82 -42.30
CA ALA A 806 -42.79 2.46 -42.05
C ALA A 806 -41.71 1.40 -42.34
N ILE A 807 -41.59 0.42 -41.45
CA ILE A 807 -40.70 -0.74 -41.52
C ILE A 807 -41.48 -2.00 -41.11
N THR A 808 -41.19 -3.13 -41.74
CA THR A 808 -41.72 -4.44 -41.35
C THR A 808 -40.67 -5.21 -40.55
N LEU A 809 -41.07 -5.69 -39.37
CA LEU A 809 -40.26 -6.50 -38.46
C LEU A 809 -40.31 -7.97 -38.86
N ASP A 810 -39.15 -8.64 -38.80
CA ASP A 810 -39.04 -10.10 -38.92
C ASP A 810 -39.78 -10.88 -37.83
N SER A 811 -40.08 -10.23 -36.71
CA SER A 811 -40.84 -10.81 -35.60
C SER A 811 -41.56 -9.71 -34.84
N ALA A 812 -42.83 -9.94 -34.47
CA ALA A 812 -43.60 -8.97 -33.71
C ALA A 812 -43.09 -8.90 -32.25
N PRO A 813 -43.10 -7.71 -31.61
CA PRO A 813 -42.88 -7.62 -30.16
C PRO A 813 -43.94 -8.42 -29.41
N ILE A 814 -43.54 -9.02 -28.28
CA ILE A 814 -44.43 -9.83 -27.44
C ILE A 814 -44.36 -9.38 -25.99
N VAL A 815 -45.38 -9.73 -25.22
CA VAL A 815 -45.35 -9.63 -23.75
C VAL A 815 -45.31 -11.05 -23.20
N LEU A 816 -44.34 -11.33 -22.34
CA LEU A 816 -44.20 -12.61 -21.65
C LEU A 816 -43.95 -12.32 -20.17
N ASN A 817 -44.79 -12.86 -19.29
CA ASN A 817 -44.72 -12.67 -17.83
C ASN A 817 -44.59 -11.18 -17.43
N GLY A 818 -45.42 -10.33 -18.01
CA GLY A 818 -45.41 -8.88 -17.75
C GLY A 818 -44.24 -8.11 -18.38
N THR A 819 -43.34 -8.78 -19.12
CA THR A 819 -42.18 -8.14 -19.75
C THR A 819 -42.32 -8.07 -21.25
N THR A 820 -42.04 -6.90 -21.81
CA THR A 820 -42.08 -6.67 -23.26
C THR A 820 -40.74 -7.05 -23.90
N PHE A 821 -40.81 -7.96 -24.87
CA PHE A 821 -39.67 -8.43 -25.66
C PHE A 821 -39.74 -7.89 -27.09
N VAL A 822 -38.59 -7.46 -27.60
CA VAL A 822 -38.44 -6.88 -28.94
C VAL A 822 -37.33 -7.60 -29.72
N PRO A 823 -37.39 -7.62 -31.07
CA PRO A 823 -36.32 -8.20 -31.88
C PRO A 823 -35.03 -7.38 -31.76
N VAL A 824 -33.97 -7.98 -31.20
CA VAL A 824 -32.70 -7.27 -30.90
C VAL A 824 -32.08 -6.63 -32.14
N ARG A 825 -32.10 -7.33 -33.29
CA ARG A 825 -31.50 -6.86 -34.54
C ARG A 825 -32.14 -5.56 -35.01
N PHE A 826 -33.46 -5.55 -35.12
CA PHE A 826 -34.19 -4.35 -35.55
C PHE A 826 -33.91 -3.15 -34.64
N VAL A 827 -34.01 -3.33 -33.31
CA VAL A 827 -33.79 -2.22 -32.38
C VAL A 827 -32.32 -1.77 -32.41
N SER A 828 -31.37 -2.69 -32.53
CA SER A 828 -29.95 -2.34 -32.64
C SER A 828 -29.68 -1.51 -33.89
N ASP A 829 -30.12 -2.01 -35.06
CA ASP A 829 -29.89 -1.37 -36.35
C ASP A 829 -30.55 0.01 -36.41
N ALA A 830 -31.81 0.11 -35.94
CA ALA A 830 -32.54 1.37 -35.89
C ALA A 830 -31.88 2.39 -34.95
N MET A 831 -31.22 1.95 -33.88
CA MET A 831 -30.62 2.84 -32.87
C MET A 831 -29.13 3.10 -33.06
N GLY A 832 -28.60 2.79 -34.25
CA GLY A 832 -27.19 2.99 -34.59
C GLY A 832 -26.24 2.11 -33.77
N ALA A 833 -26.74 1.01 -33.20
CA ALA A 833 -25.92 0.04 -32.50
C ALA A 833 -25.47 -1.07 -33.45
N LYS A 834 -24.23 -1.56 -33.26
CA LYS A 834 -23.72 -2.71 -33.97
C LYS A 834 -24.03 -3.98 -33.19
N LEU A 835 -24.72 -4.92 -33.85
CA LEU A 835 -25.03 -6.24 -33.29
C LEU A 835 -24.06 -7.30 -33.83
N LEU A 836 -23.47 -8.07 -32.92
CA LEU A 836 -22.72 -9.29 -33.21
C LEU A 836 -23.45 -10.49 -32.57
N PHE A 837 -23.49 -11.61 -33.28
CA PHE A 837 -24.09 -12.84 -32.79
C PHE A 837 -23.17 -14.03 -33.05
N ASP A 838 -22.84 -14.79 -32.01
CA ASP A 838 -22.14 -16.06 -32.12
C ASP A 838 -23.13 -17.21 -31.93
N GLY A 839 -23.45 -17.89 -33.04
CA GLY A 839 -24.38 -19.03 -33.03
C GLY A 839 -23.87 -20.27 -32.29
N LYS A 840 -22.56 -20.39 -32.03
CA LYS A 840 -21.99 -21.53 -31.30
C LYS A 840 -22.17 -21.38 -29.79
N THR A 841 -21.96 -20.17 -29.28
CA THR A 841 -22.01 -19.86 -27.85
C THR A 841 -23.36 -19.27 -27.43
N GLY A 842 -24.19 -18.83 -28.38
CA GLY A 842 -25.42 -18.10 -28.11
C GLY A 842 -25.17 -16.70 -27.55
N GLN A 843 -23.98 -16.14 -27.78
CA GLN A 843 -23.63 -14.79 -27.33
C GLN A 843 -24.20 -13.73 -28.27
N VAL A 844 -24.79 -12.70 -27.67
CA VAL A 844 -25.37 -11.54 -28.33
C VAL A 844 -24.61 -10.31 -27.81
N THR A 845 -23.73 -9.74 -28.62
CA THR A 845 -22.92 -8.57 -28.26
C THR A 845 -23.44 -7.34 -28.99
N VAL A 846 -23.73 -6.27 -28.26
CA VAL A 846 -24.27 -5.02 -28.79
C VAL A 846 -23.31 -3.89 -28.45
N LEU A 847 -22.91 -3.12 -29.47
CA LEU A 847 -21.95 -2.03 -29.36
C LEU A 847 -22.63 -0.72 -29.76
N ARG A 848 -22.63 0.27 -28.88
CA ARG A 848 -23.19 1.60 -29.16
C ARG A 848 -22.42 2.66 -28.39
N GLY A 849 -21.78 3.59 -29.09
CA GLY A 849 -21.06 4.65 -28.40
C GLY A 849 -19.86 4.10 -27.64
N ASN A 850 -19.85 4.30 -26.32
CA ASN A 850 -18.88 3.68 -25.40
C ASN A 850 -19.49 2.50 -24.61
N LYS A 851 -20.59 1.92 -25.09
CA LYS A 851 -21.30 0.82 -24.45
C LYS A 851 -21.07 -0.49 -25.20
N LEU A 852 -20.59 -1.48 -24.47
CA LEU A 852 -20.69 -2.90 -24.80
C LEU A 852 -21.70 -3.53 -23.86
N MET A 853 -22.68 -4.22 -24.42
CA MET A 853 -23.53 -5.15 -23.70
C MET A 853 -23.40 -6.53 -24.33
N GLU A 854 -23.03 -7.53 -23.54
CA GLU A 854 -23.06 -8.91 -23.97
C GLU A 854 -24.02 -9.72 -23.11
N MET A 855 -24.90 -10.47 -23.77
CA MET A 855 -25.83 -11.39 -23.13
C MET A 855 -25.66 -12.77 -23.74
N THR A 856 -25.92 -13.81 -22.94
CA THR A 856 -25.96 -15.19 -23.44
C THR A 856 -27.41 -15.68 -23.39
N LEU A 857 -27.87 -16.32 -24.47
CA LEU A 857 -29.22 -16.90 -24.53
C LEU A 857 -29.47 -17.84 -23.33
N GLY A 858 -30.61 -17.67 -22.66
CA GLY A 858 -30.99 -18.49 -21.51
C GLY A 858 -30.24 -18.20 -20.19
N LYS A 859 -29.28 -17.27 -20.16
CA LYS A 859 -28.59 -16.86 -18.93
C LYS A 859 -29.10 -15.51 -18.40
N LYS A 860 -29.10 -15.37 -17.07
CA LYS A 860 -29.49 -14.16 -16.35
C LYS A 860 -28.38 -13.12 -16.26
N ASP A 861 -27.13 -13.59 -16.26
CA ASP A 861 -25.97 -12.73 -16.22
C ASP A 861 -25.74 -12.07 -17.59
N LEU A 862 -25.39 -10.79 -17.55
CA LEU A 862 -24.94 -10.01 -18.68
C LEU A 862 -23.64 -9.28 -18.33
N ILE A 863 -22.88 -8.91 -19.34
CA ILE A 863 -21.64 -8.16 -19.19
C ILE A 863 -21.85 -6.78 -19.81
N LEU A 864 -21.72 -5.73 -18.99
CA LEU A 864 -21.86 -4.34 -19.40
C LEU A 864 -20.52 -3.63 -19.21
N ASN A 865 -19.90 -3.18 -20.30
CA ASN A 865 -18.58 -2.54 -20.29
C ASN A 865 -17.53 -3.34 -19.48
N GLY A 866 -17.56 -4.66 -19.65
CA GLY A 866 -16.67 -5.55 -18.92
C GLY A 866 -16.98 -5.72 -17.44
N ALA A 867 -18.15 -5.32 -16.94
CA ALA A 867 -18.60 -5.66 -15.59
C ALA A 867 -19.73 -6.68 -15.63
N LEU A 868 -19.63 -7.74 -14.82
CA LEU A 868 -20.68 -8.73 -14.65
C LEU A 868 -21.88 -8.10 -13.91
N GLN A 869 -23.07 -8.25 -14.46
CA GLN A 869 -24.33 -7.83 -13.85
C GLN A 869 -25.35 -8.97 -13.92
N SER A 870 -26.13 -9.16 -12.86
CA SER A 870 -27.28 -10.06 -12.89
C SER A 870 -28.52 -9.33 -13.39
N SER A 871 -29.37 -10.03 -14.15
CA SER A 871 -30.70 -9.58 -14.55
C SER A 871 -31.76 -10.57 -14.11
N ASP A 872 -32.96 -10.09 -13.81
CA ASP A 872 -34.09 -10.94 -13.43
C ASP A 872 -34.69 -11.69 -14.63
N ILE A 873 -34.35 -11.30 -15.86
CA ILE A 873 -35.00 -11.75 -17.08
C ILE A 873 -33.96 -12.07 -18.17
N THR A 874 -34.12 -13.22 -18.83
CA THR A 874 -33.18 -13.73 -19.84
C THR A 874 -33.61 -13.39 -21.28
N PRO A 875 -32.67 -13.22 -22.22
CA PRO A 875 -32.97 -13.27 -23.64
C PRO A 875 -33.59 -14.60 -24.05
N ILE A 876 -34.54 -14.56 -24.97
CA ILE A 876 -35.24 -15.76 -25.47
C ILE A 876 -35.10 -15.90 -26.98
N VAL A 877 -35.22 -17.13 -27.47
CA VAL A 877 -35.36 -17.41 -28.91
C VAL A 877 -36.80 -17.82 -29.18
N ARG A 878 -37.44 -17.16 -30.14
CA ARG A 878 -38.78 -17.54 -30.63
C ARG A 878 -38.84 -17.38 -32.15
N ASN A 879 -39.36 -18.37 -32.85
CA ASN A 879 -39.45 -18.39 -34.32
C ASN A 879 -38.10 -18.09 -35.00
N ASN A 880 -37.00 -18.69 -34.50
CA ASN A 880 -35.65 -18.45 -35.00
C ASN A 880 -35.22 -16.97 -34.97
N ARG A 881 -35.75 -16.20 -34.00
CA ARG A 881 -35.40 -14.80 -33.74
C ARG A 881 -35.11 -14.60 -32.26
N THR A 882 -34.03 -13.89 -31.97
CA THR A 882 -33.64 -13.50 -30.62
C THR A 882 -34.47 -12.30 -30.18
N LEU A 883 -35.22 -12.47 -29.10
CA LEU A 883 -36.01 -11.42 -28.48
C LEU A 883 -35.43 -11.07 -27.11
N ILE A 884 -35.38 -9.78 -26.81
CA ILE A 884 -34.77 -9.28 -25.56
C ILE A 884 -35.71 -8.32 -24.83
N PRO A 885 -35.63 -8.24 -23.49
CA PRO A 885 -36.42 -7.28 -22.71
C PRO A 885 -36.07 -5.85 -23.13
N VAL A 886 -37.05 -5.11 -23.64
CA VAL A 886 -36.80 -3.80 -24.28
C VAL A 886 -36.16 -2.78 -23.33
N ARG A 887 -36.58 -2.73 -22.06
CA ARG A 887 -36.01 -1.79 -21.07
C ARG A 887 -34.59 -2.15 -20.70
N LEU A 888 -34.33 -3.42 -20.38
CA LEU A 888 -32.99 -3.92 -20.05
C LEU A 888 -32.00 -3.56 -21.15
N PHE A 889 -32.38 -3.78 -22.40
CA PHE A 889 -31.57 -3.48 -23.56
C PHE A 889 -31.37 -1.98 -23.76
N SER A 890 -32.46 -1.25 -23.93
CA SER A 890 -32.43 0.15 -24.36
C SER A 890 -31.86 1.07 -23.27
N GLU A 891 -32.32 0.94 -22.02
CA GLU A 891 -31.92 1.86 -20.93
C GLU A 891 -30.44 1.71 -20.57
N LYS A 892 -29.91 0.49 -20.56
CA LYS A 892 -28.49 0.22 -20.32
C LYS A 892 -27.59 0.71 -21.47
N LEU A 893 -28.14 0.87 -22.68
CA LEU A 893 -27.49 1.49 -23.83
C LEU A 893 -27.73 3.01 -23.93
N GLY A 894 -28.38 3.61 -22.91
CA GLY A 894 -28.60 5.05 -22.82
C GLY A 894 -29.81 5.57 -23.60
N LEU A 895 -30.77 4.70 -23.94
CA LEU A 895 -32.02 5.04 -24.63
C LEU A 895 -33.19 5.11 -23.63
N LYS A 896 -34.22 5.88 -23.95
CA LYS A 896 -35.46 5.95 -23.18
C LYS A 896 -36.50 5.01 -23.77
N VAL A 897 -37.27 4.33 -22.92
CA VAL A 897 -38.36 3.45 -23.34
C VAL A 897 -39.69 3.92 -22.77
N GLY A 898 -40.63 4.27 -23.65
CA GLY A 898 -42.03 4.50 -23.33
C GLY A 898 -42.89 3.25 -23.62
N TYR A 899 -43.90 3.01 -22.79
CA TYR A 899 -44.93 2.00 -23.05
C TYR A 899 -46.32 2.54 -22.74
N ASP A 900 -47.22 2.45 -23.71
CA ASP A 900 -48.64 2.74 -23.55
C ASP A 900 -49.42 1.41 -23.54
N GLY A 901 -49.95 1.04 -22.37
CA GLY A 901 -50.67 -0.21 -22.17
C GLY A 901 -52.02 -0.29 -22.89
N LYS A 902 -52.70 0.85 -23.13
CA LYS A 902 -53.98 0.88 -23.85
C LYS A 902 -53.77 0.69 -25.35
N ALA A 903 -52.78 1.39 -25.91
CA ALA A 903 -52.42 1.28 -27.32
C ALA A 903 -51.50 0.08 -27.64
N LYS A 904 -51.02 -0.64 -26.60
CA LYS A 904 -49.97 -1.67 -26.69
C LYS A 904 -48.74 -1.18 -27.46
N LYS A 905 -48.42 0.11 -27.31
CA LYS A 905 -47.44 0.84 -28.09
C LYS A 905 -46.12 0.97 -27.32
N ILE A 906 -45.02 0.70 -28.00
CA ILE A 906 -43.66 0.81 -27.48
C ILE A 906 -42.99 1.96 -28.23
N THR A 907 -42.38 2.88 -27.50
CA THR A 907 -41.57 3.98 -28.06
C THR A 907 -40.16 3.86 -27.50
N ILE A 908 -39.15 3.99 -28.36
CA ILE A 908 -37.75 4.07 -27.94
C ILE A 908 -37.16 5.34 -28.54
N ASP A 909 -36.54 6.18 -27.70
CA ASP A 909 -35.98 7.50 -28.04
C ASP A 909 -34.54 7.65 -27.51
#